data_AF-A0A3Q3FF90-F1
#
_entry.id   AF-A0A3Q3FF90-F1
#
_cell.length_a   1.000
_cell.length_b   1.000
_cell.length_c   1.000
_cell.angle_alpha   90.00
_cell.angle_beta   90.00
_cell.angle_gamma   90.00
#
_symmetry.space_group_name_H-M   'P 1'
#
loop_
_entity.id
_entity.type
_entity.pdbx_description
1 polymer ?
#
loop_
_entity_poly.entity_id
_entity_poly.type
_entity_poly.pdbx_seq_one_letter_code
_entity_poly.pdbx_strand_id
1 'polypeptide(L)'
;MCYNMSLSPSPSLSLSLSLYLPLSLSNSLPLSLSLPLSLSLPLSLSNSLSLSPSLSLSLPLSLSPFSLSPSLSPPFSLSLSLPFSLSPSLSLPPSLSLPPSLSLSLSQLFDHIAKCLSDFLVSQDLKGQTLPLGFTFSFPCEQKEIDKSILIRWTKGFNCSGVEGEDVVKLLKEAIHRRGDFDIGSVAMVNDTVGTMMSCGYRDQSCEIGMIIGTGTNACYMEEMKNVKRVEGEDGRMCINTEWGGFGDDGSLRGIQTEFDLEVDKTSINPGVHTFEKMISGMYLGEIVRLLLLKLTEDKLLFEGQTSETLRTPESFLTKFISEVEDFSEELQETVRLLAPKCDITFLVSEDGSGKGAAMVTAVAQRLVQVYLDLFCLSQEKLRQVSAQLKKDMVRGLGKHTHHKAPVKMLPSFVRATPDGTEKGDFLALDLGGTNFRVLHVRVVEDLQTVGSQLCAIPKEMMLGTGQQLFDHIAKCLSDFLVSQDLKGQTLPLGFTFSFPCEQKEIGSILIRWTKGFNCSGVEGEDMVKLLKEAIHRRGDFDIGSVAMVNDTVGTMMSCGYRDQSCEIGMIIGTGTNACYMEEMKNVERVEGEDGRMCINTEWGGFGDDGSLRGIQTEFDLEVDKTSINPGVHTFEKMISGMYLGEIVRLLLLKLTEDKLLFEGQTSETLRTPESFLTKFISEVEEPDSGLENARRILSQLNLKWNEVDAHVVRLVCDTVSSRSARLCAAALAAIANHMRVSRKLDRLNTTVGVDGTVYQKHPNFSEELQETVRLLAPKCDITFLVSEDSSSPVAAVGGQ
;
A
#
# COMPACT_ATOMS: atom_id res chain seq x y z
N MET A 1 -29.45 -50.56 -8.11
CA MET A 1 -30.35 -50.51 -9.28
C MET A 1 -31.16 -49.24 -9.18
N CYS A 2 -31.19 -48.43 -10.23
CA CYS A 2 -31.95 -47.18 -10.25
C CYS A 2 -33.33 -47.40 -10.91
N TYR A 3 -34.32 -46.66 -10.43
CA TYR A 3 -35.66 -46.46 -10.98
C TYR A 3 -36.01 -44.99 -10.65
N ASN A 4 -36.74 -44.20 -11.43
CA ASN A 4 -37.21 -44.19 -12.82
C ASN A 4 -37.70 -42.72 -13.03
N MET A 5 -37.94 -42.10 -14.19
CA MET A 5 -38.79 -42.51 -15.31
C MET A 5 -38.75 -41.42 -16.41
N SER A 6 -38.50 -41.82 -17.65
CA SER A 6 -39.35 -41.58 -18.85
C SER A 6 -39.75 -40.16 -19.32
N LEU A 7 -39.53 -39.91 -20.62
CA LEU A 7 -39.96 -38.72 -21.37
C LEU A 7 -40.50 -39.09 -22.77
N SER A 8 -41.19 -38.13 -23.42
CA SER A 8 -41.97 -38.23 -24.68
C SER A 8 -43.36 -38.88 -24.52
N PRO A 9 -44.42 -38.36 -25.19
CA PRO A 9 -44.47 -38.13 -26.64
C PRO A 9 -44.76 -36.68 -27.10
N SER A 10 -44.59 -36.43 -28.41
CA SER A 10 -45.08 -35.25 -29.13
C SER A 10 -46.51 -35.47 -29.67
N PRO A 11 -47.29 -34.42 -29.95
CA PRO A 11 -47.39 -33.91 -31.33
C PRO A 11 -47.60 -32.38 -31.47
N SER A 12 -47.73 -31.93 -32.72
CA SER A 12 -47.81 -30.53 -33.19
C SER A 12 -49.21 -29.88 -33.15
N LEU A 13 -49.27 -28.54 -33.06
CA LEU A 13 -49.80 -27.67 -34.14
C LEU A 13 -49.57 -26.16 -33.90
N SER A 14 -49.77 -25.37 -34.95
CA SER A 14 -49.37 -23.95 -35.11
C SER A 14 -50.44 -22.91 -34.75
N LEU A 15 -50.03 -21.69 -34.37
CA LEU A 15 -50.65 -20.43 -34.85
C LEU A 15 -49.73 -19.22 -34.61
N SER A 16 -49.49 -18.40 -35.64
CA SER A 16 -48.95 -17.03 -35.47
C SER A 16 -49.69 -16.09 -36.41
N LEU A 17 -50.51 -15.21 -35.83
CA LEU A 17 -51.47 -14.37 -36.55
C LEU A 17 -50.82 -13.05 -36.97
N SER A 18 -50.82 -12.72 -38.26
CA SER A 18 -50.39 -11.41 -38.77
C SER A 18 -51.58 -10.45 -38.80
N LEU A 19 -51.50 -9.32 -38.10
CA LEU A 19 -52.46 -8.23 -38.20
C LEU A 19 -51.73 -6.89 -38.36
N TYR A 20 -52.24 -6.07 -39.28
CA TYR A 20 -51.72 -4.76 -39.67
C TYR A 20 -52.79 -3.69 -39.44
N LEU A 21 -52.35 -2.42 -39.42
CA LEU A 21 -53.17 -1.20 -39.59
C LEU A 21 -53.94 -0.70 -38.32
N PRO A 22 -54.36 0.59 -38.26
CA PRO A 22 -53.59 1.63 -37.55
C PRO A 22 -54.47 2.50 -36.59
N LEU A 23 -54.16 3.81 -36.45
CA LEU A 23 -54.79 4.85 -35.59
C LEU A 23 -54.39 4.81 -34.09
N SER A 24 -54.44 5.91 -33.30
CA SER A 24 -54.35 7.38 -33.54
C SER A 24 -54.23 8.09 -32.17
N LEU A 25 -53.99 9.42 -32.13
CA LEU A 25 -54.01 10.20 -30.88
C LEU A 25 -55.34 10.05 -30.10
N SER A 26 -55.30 9.88 -28.78
CA SER A 26 -55.71 10.92 -27.79
C SER A 26 -55.96 10.41 -26.35
N ASN A 27 -55.54 11.23 -25.39
CA ASN A 27 -55.98 11.42 -24.00
C ASN A 27 -56.97 10.42 -23.33
N SER A 28 -56.51 9.71 -22.28
CA SER A 28 -57.00 9.91 -20.89
C SER A 28 -56.21 9.12 -19.82
N LEU A 29 -55.82 9.83 -18.76
CA LEU A 29 -55.28 9.39 -17.45
C LEU A 29 -56.43 8.87 -16.52
N PRO A 30 -56.23 8.42 -15.24
CA PRO A 30 -55.04 8.45 -14.34
C PRO A 30 -54.61 7.02 -13.84
N LEU A 31 -53.81 6.72 -12.79
CA LEU A 31 -53.37 7.41 -11.56
C LEU A 31 -51.88 7.18 -11.15
N SER A 32 -51.36 8.20 -10.45
CA SER A 32 -50.31 8.35 -9.41
C SER A 32 -49.43 7.19 -8.89
N LEU A 33 -48.12 7.31 -8.60
CA LEU A 33 -47.20 8.39 -8.10
C LEU A 33 -46.91 8.42 -6.58
N SER A 34 -45.62 8.35 -6.21
CA SER A 34 -44.96 9.21 -5.21
C SER A 34 -43.43 9.25 -5.38
N LEU A 35 -42.78 10.35 -4.96
CA LEU A 35 -41.37 10.75 -5.14
C LEU A 35 -40.69 11.00 -3.77
N PRO A 36 -39.36 11.19 -3.72
CA PRO A 36 -38.80 12.54 -3.44
C PRO A 36 -37.67 12.95 -4.42
N LEU A 37 -37.68 14.17 -5.00
CA LEU A 37 -37.01 15.43 -4.55
C LEU A 37 -35.45 15.41 -4.63
N SER A 38 -34.73 16.48 -4.99
CA SER A 38 -35.10 17.85 -5.46
C SER A 38 -33.86 18.66 -5.85
N LEU A 39 -33.95 19.58 -6.84
CA LEU A 39 -33.87 21.05 -6.63
C LEU A 39 -33.98 21.81 -7.97
N SER A 40 -34.48 23.05 -7.92
CA SER A 40 -34.70 23.90 -9.09
C SER A 40 -34.41 25.37 -8.76
N LEU A 41 -33.69 26.07 -9.64
CA LEU A 41 -33.51 27.52 -9.59
C LEU A 41 -33.53 28.09 -11.01
N PRO A 42 -34.50 28.96 -11.36
CA PRO A 42 -34.50 29.65 -12.64
C PRO A 42 -33.63 30.91 -12.56
N LEU A 43 -32.56 30.98 -13.34
CA LEU A 43 -31.74 32.18 -13.51
C LEU A 43 -31.87 32.70 -14.94
N SER A 44 -32.82 33.61 -15.13
CA SER A 44 -32.85 34.49 -16.30
C SER A 44 -31.81 35.60 -16.13
N LEU A 45 -30.77 35.61 -16.97
CA LEU A 45 -29.78 36.68 -17.02
C LEU A 45 -29.73 37.30 -18.41
N SER A 46 -30.26 38.52 -18.50
CA SER A 46 -30.05 39.41 -19.63
C SER A 46 -28.64 40.03 -19.56
N ASN A 47 -27.98 40.12 -20.71
CA ASN A 47 -26.81 40.96 -20.99
C ASN A 47 -25.63 40.92 -19.98
N SER A 48 -24.78 39.88 -20.02
CA SER A 48 -23.32 40.05 -20.17
C SER A 48 -22.55 38.73 -20.39
N LEU A 49 -21.47 38.85 -21.16
CA LEU A 49 -20.50 37.87 -21.69
C LEU A 49 -20.32 36.44 -21.10
N SER A 50 -20.35 35.48 -22.04
CA SER A 50 -19.48 34.28 -22.22
C SER A 50 -19.24 33.27 -21.09
N LEU A 51 -19.70 32.02 -21.32
CA LEU A 51 -18.87 30.79 -21.33
C LEU A 51 -19.70 29.60 -21.88
N SER A 52 -19.02 28.60 -22.44
CA SER A 52 -19.63 27.48 -23.18
C SER A 52 -19.68 26.17 -22.38
N PRO A 53 -20.83 25.45 -22.39
CA PRO A 53 -20.86 24.02 -22.09
C PRO A 53 -21.40 23.18 -23.27
N SER A 54 -20.73 22.07 -23.57
CA SER A 54 -21.21 21.03 -24.49
C SER A 54 -22.11 20.04 -23.76
N LEU A 55 -23.16 19.55 -24.44
CA LEU A 55 -24.16 18.65 -23.86
C LEU A 55 -24.33 17.44 -24.79
N SER A 56 -23.95 16.24 -24.34
CA SER A 56 -23.98 15.02 -25.12
C SER A 56 -25.22 14.17 -24.82
N LEU A 57 -25.97 13.83 -25.87
CA LEU A 57 -27.17 12.98 -25.81
C LEU A 57 -26.90 11.69 -26.59
N SER A 58 -27.07 10.54 -25.94
CA SER A 58 -26.92 9.22 -26.55
C SER A 58 -28.30 8.63 -26.91
N LEU A 59 -28.46 8.30 -28.19
CA LEU A 59 -29.65 7.66 -28.76
C LEU A 59 -29.23 6.41 -29.54
N PRO A 60 -29.82 5.22 -29.31
CA PRO A 60 -29.53 4.04 -30.10
C PRO A 60 -30.27 4.11 -31.45
N LEU A 61 -29.53 3.95 -32.54
CA LEU A 61 -30.05 3.91 -33.91
C LEU A 61 -29.67 2.59 -34.57
N SER A 62 -30.68 1.85 -35.03
CA SER A 62 -30.52 0.65 -35.85
C SER A 62 -31.02 0.91 -37.28
N LEU A 63 -30.23 0.57 -38.29
CA LEU A 63 -30.59 0.79 -39.69
C LEU A 63 -30.28 -0.45 -40.55
N SER A 64 -31.27 -0.82 -41.37
CA SER A 64 -31.19 -1.82 -42.43
C SER A 64 -30.94 -1.16 -43.80
N PRO A 65 -30.42 -1.88 -44.82
CA PRO A 65 -29.80 -1.25 -45.97
C PRO A 65 -30.79 -0.80 -47.06
N PHE A 66 -30.60 0.43 -47.58
CA PHE A 66 -31.06 0.83 -48.91
C PHE A 66 -30.04 1.78 -49.55
N SER A 67 -29.81 1.59 -50.86
CA SER A 67 -28.83 2.30 -51.67
C SER A 67 -29.36 3.62 -52.23
N LEU A 68 -28.56 4.70 -52.21
CA LEU A 68 -28.73 5.88 -53.07
C LEU A 68 -27.41 6.66 -53.21
N SER A 69 -27.24 7.32 -54.37
CA SER A 69 -26.11 8.17 -54.75
C SER A 69 -26.61 9.26 -55.71
N PRO A 70 -25.89 10.37 -56.00
CA PRO A 70 -24.61 10.86 -55.44
C PRO A 70 -24.60 12.39 -55.07
N SER A 71 -23.42 12.87 -54.64
CA SER A 71 -22.79 14.19 -54.95
C SER A 71 -22.75 15.35 -53.92
N LEU A 72 -21.58 16.01 -53.93
CA LEU A 72 -21.17 17.34 -53.43
C LEU A 72 -20.87 17.56 -51.93
N SER A 73 -19.58 17.83 -51.67
CA SER A 73 -18.91 18.37 -50.46
C SER A 73 -19.09 19.90 -50.32
N PRO A 74 -18.84 20.58 -49.16
CA PRO A 74 -17.63 20.43 -48.32
C PRO A 74 -17.89 20.52 -46.78
N PRO A 75 -16.92 20.83 -45.90
CA PRO A 75 -16.54 19.95 -44.80
C PRO A 75 -17.22 20.28 -43.46
N PHE A 76 -17.84 19.28 -42.84
CA PHE A 76 -18.13 19.27 -41.40
C PHE A 76 -17.75 17.92 -40.81
N SER A 77 -16.78 17.91 -39.90
CA SER A 77 -16.36 16.71 -39.16
C SER A 77 -17.33 16.46 -38.02
N LEU A 78 -18.34 15.62 -38.25
CA LEU A 78 -19.22 15.09 -37.20
C LEU A 78 -18.57 13.84 -36.59
N SER A 79 -18.12 13.90 -35.33
CA SER A 79 -17.64 12.74 -34.59
C SER A 79 -18.81 11.95 -34.00
N LEU A 80 -19.10 10.79 -34.59
CA LEU A 80 -20.12 9.85 -34.13
C LEU A 80 -19.46 8.66 -33.43
N SER A 81 -19.54 8.61 -32.11
CA SER A 81 -19.01 7.51 -31.29
C SER A 81 -20.06 6.42 -31.08
N LEU A 82 -19.84 5.26 -31.72
CA LEU A 82 -20.62 4.04 -31.51
C LEU A 82 -19.74 2.98 -30.82
N PRO A 83 -20.14 2.42 -29.68
CA PRO A 83 -19.39 1.37 -29.01
C PRO A 83 -19.67 0.01 -29.69
N PHE A 84 -18.73 -0.47 -30.51
CA PHE A 84 -18.72 -1.86 -30.93
C PHE A 84 -18.15 -2.75 -29.83
N SER A 85 -18.95 -3.72 -29.39
CA SER A 85 -18.44 -4.90 -28.67
C SER A 85 -18.31 -6.04 -29.67
N LEU A 86 -17.10 -6.58 -29.81
CA LEU A 86 -16.84 -7.77 -30.63
C LEU A 86 -16.67 -8.97 -29.69
N SER A 87 -17.67 -9.85 -29.70
CA SER A 87 -17.58 -11.18 -29.10
C SER A 87 -16.83 -12.14 -30.04
N PRO A 88 -16.08 -13.14 -29.50
CA PRO A 88 -15.12 -13.92 -30.29
C PRO A 88 -15.79 -15.08 -31.05
N SER A 89 -16.70 -14.80 -31.97
CA SER A 89 -17.31 -15.83 -32.84
C SER A 89 -17.99 -15.25 -34.09
N LEU A 90 -17.23 -14.68 -35.04
CA LEU A 90 -17.73 -14.34 -36.38
C LEU A 90 -16.60 -14.29 -37.40
N SER A 91 -16.63 -15.20 -38.38
CA SER A 91 -15.76 -15.19 -39.56
C SER A 91 -16.24 -14.13 -40.56
N LEU A 92 -15.43 -13.10 -40.81
CA LEU A 92 -15.71 -12.04 -41.78
C LEU A 92 -15.32 -12.47 -43.21
N PRO A 93 -16.09 -12.08 -44.26
CA PRO A 93 -15.74 -12.33 -45.65
C PRO A 93 -14.66 -11.34 -46.17
N PRO A 94 -13.93 -11.70 -47.25
CA PRO A 94 -12.65 -11.05 -47.61
C PRO A 94 -12.78 -9.75 -48.42
N SER A 95 -13.72 -8.85 -48.07
CA SER A 95 -13.97 -7.63 -48.86
C SER A 95 -14.43 -6.43 -48.02
N LEU A 96 -13.62 -6.03 -47.04
CA LEU A 96 -13.76 -4.77 -46.31
C LEU A 96 -12.37 -4.19 -45.99
N SER A 97 -11.88 -3.34 -46.89
CA SER A 97 -10.68 -2.53 -46.67
C SER A 97 -10.95 -1.47 -45.59
N LEU A 98 -10.25 -1.55 -44.46
CA LEU A 98 -10.21 -0.48 -43.47
C LEU A 98 -9.49 0.75 -44.06
N PRO A 99 -9.94 1.98 -43.77
CA PRO A 99 -9.22 3.18 -44.20
C PRO A 99 -7.93 3.34 -43.36
N PRO A 100 -6.83 3.87 -43.95
CA PRO A 100 -5.62 4.14 -43.19
C PRO A 100 -5.82 5.31 -42.22
N SER A 101 -5.09 5.28 -41.10
CA SER A 101 -5.11 6.21 -39.96
C SER A 101 -6.37 6.22 -39.06
N LEU A 102 -6.29 5.46 -37.96
CA LEU A 102 -7.09 5.64 -36.75
C LEU A 102 -6.30 6.51 -35.78
N SER A 103 -6.61 7.80 -35.68
CA SER A 103 -5.98 8.71 -34.70
C SER A 103 -6.61 8.50 -33.31
N LEU A 104 -5.99 7.68 -32.48
CA LEU A 104 -6.37 7.52 -31.08
C LEU A 104 -5.86 8.70 -30.26
N SER A 105 -6.70 9.26 -29.40
CA SER A 105 -6.30 10.33 -28.47
C SER A 105 -5.48 9.76 -27.31
N LEU A 106 -4.63 10.61 -26.70
CA LEU A 106 -3.73 10.32 -25.58
C LEU A 106 -4.34 9.39 -24.49
N SER A 107 -5.61 9.63 -24.11
CA SER A 107 -6.34 8.80 -23.14
C SER A 107 -6.70 7.39 -23.64
N GLN A 108 -7.09 7.24 -24.91
CA GLN A 108 -7.79 6.04 -25.40
C GLN A 108 -6.93 4.78 -25.40
N LEU A 109 -5.63 4.88 -25.71
CA LEU A 109 -4.73 3.72 -25.69
C LEU A 109 -4.52 3.19 -24.27
N PHE A 110 -4.14 4.08 -23.34
CA PHE A 110 -3.84 3.67 -21.97
C PHE A 110 -5.11 3.31 -21.17
N ASP A 111 -6.24 4.00 -21.41
CA ASP A 111 -7.53 3.60 -20.83
C ASP A 111 -7.99 2.22 -21.35
N HIS A 112 -7.67 1.86 -22.60
CA HIS A 112 -7.90 0.52 -23.14
C HIS A 112 -6.98 -0.53 -22.50
N ILE A 113 -5.67 -0.25 -22.38
CA ILE A 113 -4.72 -1.14 -21.68
C ILE A 113 -5.17 -1.37 -20.22
N ALA A 114 -5.49 -0.30 -19.49
CA ALA A 114 -5.98 -0.36 -18.12
C ALA A 114 -7.30 -1.15 -18.01
N LYS A 115 -8.20 -1.04 -19.00
CA LYS A 115 -9.38 -1.91 -19.07
C LYS A 115 -9.01 -3.38 -19.22
N CYS A 116 -8.14 -3.72 -20.18
CA CYS A 116 -7.72 -5.10 -20.42
C CYS A 116 -7.00 -5.71 -19.21
N LEU A 117 -6.23 -4.91 -18.45
CA LEU A 117 -5.64 -5.33 -17.19
C LEU A 117 -6.71 -5.63 -16.12
N SER A 118 -7.72 -4.77 -15.94
CA SER A 118 -8.82 -5.04 -15.00
C SER A 118 -9.60 -6.30 -15.39
N ASP A 119 -9.99 -6.42 -16.67
CA ASP A 119 -10.72 -7.57 -17.20
C ASP A 119 -9.91 -8.88 -17.00
N PHE A 120 -8.57 -8.82 -17.14
CA PHE A 120 -7.67 -9.95 -16.85
C PHE A 120 -7.61 -10.28 -15.36
N LEU A 121 -7.40 -9.30 -14.48
CA LEU A 121 -7.35 -9.52 -13.02
C LEU A 121 -8.66 -10.12 -12.48
N VAL A 122 -9.80 -9.69 -13.03
CA VAL A 122 -11.12 -10.30 -12.76
C VAL A 122 -11.17 -11.76 -13.24
N SER A 123 -10.66 -12.04 -14.45
CA SER A 123 -10.67 -13.41 -14.99
C SER A 123 -9.81 -14.41 -14.21
N GLN A 124 -8.78 -13.93 -13.50
CA GLN A 124 -7.84 -14.75 -12.73
C GLN A 124 -8.11 -14.78 -11.22
N ASP A 125 -9.20 -14.15 -10.75
CA ASP A 125 -9.53 -13.99 -9.31
C ASP A 125 -8.43 -13.27 -8.50
N LEU A 126 -7.76 -12.29 -9.13
CA LEU A 126 -6.67 -11.48 -8.56
C LEU A 126 -7.12 -10.07 -8.15
N LYS A 127 -8.43 -9.78 -8.22
CA LYS A 127 -8.95 -8.45 -7.91
C LYS A 127 -8.80 -8.11 -6.42
N GLY A 128 -8.22 -6.95 -6.14
CA GLY A 128 -7.87 -6.51 -4.78
C GLY A 128 -6.44 -6.87 -4.34
N GLN A 129 -5.65 -7.53 -5.20
CA GLN A 129 -4.21 -7.72 -4.98
C GLN A 129 -3.42 -6.65 -5.74
N THR A 130 -2.56 -5.89 -5.04
CA THR A 130 -1.65 -4.92 -5.66
C THR A 130 -0.41 -5.63 -6.21
N LEU A 131 -0.50 -6.11 -7.45
CA LEU A 131 0.56 -6.92 -8.06
C LEU A 131 1.62 -6.07 -8.79
N PRO A 132 2.91 -6.46 -8.76
CA PRO A 132 3.97 -5.83 -9.55
C PRO A 132 3.74 -6.06 -11.04
N LEU A 133 4.08 -5.07 -11.88
CA LEU A 133 3.86 -5.14 -13.33
C LEU A 133 5.18 -5.18 -14.12
N GLY A 134 5.37 -6.22 -14.92
CA GLY A 134 6.36 -6.22 -16.00
C GLY A 134 5.72 -5.67 -17.28
N PHE A 135 6.10 -4.48 -17.71
CA PHE A 135 5.54 -3.83 -18.90
C PHE A 135 6.52 -3.91 -20.08
N THR A 136 6.34 -4.91 -20.95
CA THR A 136 7.04 -4.88 -22.25
C THR A 136 6.40 -3.82 -23.14
N PHE A 137 7.19 -2.85 -23.60
CA PHE A 137 6.72 -1.80 -24.51
C PHE A 137 7.74 -1.62 -25.65
N SER A 138 7.35 -2.12 -26.83
CA SER A 138 8.21 -2.40 -27.98
C SER A 138 8.57 -1.18 -28.85
N PHE A 139 8.89 -0.05 -28.25
CA PHE A 139 9.14 1.23 -28.94
C PHE A 139 10.44 1.89 -28.46
N PRO A 140 11.04 2.78 -29.28
CA PRO A 140 12.20 3.56 -28.86
C PRO A 140 11.86 4.50 -27.70
N CYS A 141 12.48 4.28 -26.55
CA CYS A 141 12.23 5.05 -25.32
C CYS A 141 13.52 5.56 -24.69
N GLU A 142 13.49 6.77 -24.12
CA GLU A 142 14.52 7.27 -23.21
C GLU A 142 14.18 6.82 -21.79
N GLN A 143 15.02 5.98 -21.21
CA GLN A 143 14.91 5.50 -19.83
C GLN A 143 16.07 6.04 -18.99
N LYS A 144 15.75 6.52 -17.77
CA LYS A 144 16.73 6.89 -16.73
C LYS A 144 16.61 6.00 -15.50
N GLU A 145 15.44 5.43 -15.29
CA GLU A 145 15.05 4.54 -14.19
C GLU A 145 14.23 3.39 -14.81
N ILE A 146 14.17 2.24 -14.16
CA ILE A 146 13.54 1.04 -14.74
C ILE A 146 12.01 1.12 -14.80
N ASP A 147 11.41 1.99 -14.00
CA ASP A 147 9.97 2.26 -13.90
C ASP A 147 9.55 3.53 -14.67
N LYS A 148 10.46 4.12 -15.46
CA LYS A 148 10.25 5.38 -16.17
C LYS A 148 10.71 5.31 -17.61
N SER A 149 9.83 5.67 -18.55
CA SER A 149 10.08 5.44 -19.97
C SER A 149 9.42 6.49 -20.85
N ILE A 150 10.22 7.43 -21.36
CA ILE A 150 9.75 8.51 -22.24
C ILE A 150 9.73 7.99 -23.68
N LEU A 151 8.57 7.97 -24.35
CA LEU A 151 8.49 7.56 -25.75
C LEU A 151 9.21 8.59 -26.65
N ILE A 152 10.20 8.15 -27.42
CA ILE A 152 10.94 9.01 -28.36
C ILE A 152 10.12 9.23 -29.64
N ARG A 153 9.54 8.17 -30.19
CA ARG A 153 8.68 8.18 -31.38
C ARG A 153 7.91 6.87 -31.54
N TRP A 154 6.75 6.91 -32.18
CA TRP A 154 6.03 5.72 -32.60
C TRP A 154 6.69 5.03 -33.81
N THR A 155 6.44 3.72 -33.93
CA THR A 155 6.95 2.84 -34.98
C THR A 155 5.88 1.77 -35.31
N LYS A 156 6.14 0.86 -36.25
CA LYS A 156 5.33 -0.38 -36.46
C LYS A 156 3.82 -0.13 -36.68
N GLY A 157 3.45 0.96 -37.34
CA GLY A 157 2.05 1.33 -37.62
C GLY A 157 1.33 2.14 -36.54
N PHE A 158 1.93 2.34 -35.36
CA PHE A 158 1.34 3.14 -34.29
C PHE A 158 1.49 4.64 -34.57
N ASN A 159 0.49 5.44 -34.18
CA ASN A 159 0.54 6.90 -34.19
C ASN A 159 -0.53 7.48 -33.25
N CYS A 160 -0.31 7.37 -31.94
CA CYS A 160 -1.22 7.93 -30.93
C CYS A 160 -0.76 9.34 -30.54
N SER A 161 -1.62 10.34 -30.80
CA SER A 161 -1.27 11.75 -30.62
C SER A 161 -1.06 12.09 -29.14
N GLY A 162 0.05 12.77 -28.83
CA GLY A 162 0.35 13.25 -27.47
C GLY A 162 0.98 12.21 -26.54
N VAL A 163 1.52 11.11 -27.06
CA VAL A 163 2.30 10.14 -26.27
C VAL A 163 3.81 10.29 -26.50
N GLU A 164 4.23 10.78 -27.67
CA GLU A 164 5.64 11.07 -27.94
C GLU A 164 6.12 12.24 -27.07
N GLY A 165 7.25 12.07 -26.39
CA GLY A 165 7.78 12.98 -25.38
C GLY A 165 7.22 12.78 -23.96
N GLU A 166 6.20 11.92 -23.78
CA GLU A 166 5.60 11.63 -22.48
C GLU A 166 6.09 10.29 -21.88
N ASP A 167 6.00 10.19 -20.56
CA ASP A 167 6.34 8.96 -19.81
C ASP A 167 5.19 7.95 -19.85
N VAL A 168 5.39 6.84 -20.55
CA VAL A 168 4.35 5.84 -20.79
C VAL A 168 3.95 5.07 -19.52
N VAL A 169 4.82 5.01 -18.51
CA VAL A 169 4.47 4.38 -17.21
C VAL A 169 3.57 5.32 -16.41
N LYS A 170 3.85 6.63 -16.42
CA LYS A 170 2.96 7.65 -15.86
C LYS A 170 1.58 7.64 -16.54
N LEU A 171 1.53 7.61 -17.87
CA LEU A 171 0.27 7.56 -18.62
C LEU A 171 -0.56 6.30 -18.30
N LEU A 172 0.09 5.15 -18.10
CA LEU A 172 -0.57 3.93 -17.67
C LEU A 172 -1.11 4.04 -16.22
N LYS A 173 -0.30 4.53 -15.27
CA LYS A 173 -0.72 4.75 -13.88
C LYS A 173 -1.91 5.72 -13.80
N GLU A 174 -1.88 6.82 -14.56
CA GLU A 174 -3.00 7.77 -14.65
C GLU A 174 -4.27 7.12 -15.23
N ALA A 175 -4.15 6.23 -16.22
CA ALA A 175 -5.30 5.52 -16.79
C ALA A 175 -5.93 4.52 -15.81
N ILE A 176 -5.11 3.83 -15.01
CA ILE A 176 -5.57 2.92 -13.95
C ILE A 176 -6.26 3.74 -12.84
N HIS A 177 -5.64 4.83 -12.38
CA HIS A 177 -6.23 5.74 -11.40
C HIS A 177 -7.56 6.33 -11.87
N ARG A 178 -7.68 6.73 -13.15
CA ARG A 178 -8.96 7.20 -13.73
C ARG A 178 -10.08 6.15 -13.69
N ARG A 179 -9.76 4.85 -13.66
CA ARG A 179 -10.77 3.78 -13.53
C ARG A 179 -11.15 3.52 -12.08
N GLY A 180 -10.18 3.54 -11.16
CA GLY A 180 -10.38 3.33 -9.73
C GLY A 180 -10.91 1.94 -9.34
N ASP A 181 -10.80 0.93 -10.22
CA ASP A 181 -11.35 -0.42 -10.00
C ASP A 181 -10.30 -1.50 -9.68
N PHE A 182 -9.02 -1.16 -9.72
CA PHE A 182 -7.86 -1.92 -9.25
C PHE A 182 -6.66 -0.97 -9.08
N ASP A 183 -5.57 -1.47 -8.48
CA ASP A 183 -4.29 -0.77 -8.40
C ASP A 183 -3.14 -1.71 -8.82
N ILE A 184 -1.96 -1.15 -9.12
CA ILE A 184 -0.75 -1.90 -9.50
C ILE A 184 0.44 -1.50 -8.64
N GLY A 185 1.31 -2.47 -8.34
CA GLY A 185 2.56 -2.26 -7.61
C GLY A 185 3.64 -1.59 -8.46
N SER A 186 4.90 -1.81 -8.10
CA SER A 186 6.03 -1.30 -8.88
C SER A 186 5.99 -1.82 -10.32
N VAL A 187 6.23 -0.93 -11.27
CA VAL A 187 6.29 -1.25 -12.70
C VAL A 187 7.76 -1.35 -13.11
N ALA A 188 8.14 -2.35 -13.90
CA ALA A 188 9.41 -2.33 -14.64
C ALA A 188 9.10 -2.35 -16.14
N MET A 189 9.55 -1.32 -16.86
CA MET A 189 9.39 -1.23 -18.31
C MET A 189 10.64 -1.76 -19.01
N VAL A 190 10.43 -2.62 -20.01
CA VAL A 190 11.50 -3.17 -20.86
C VAL A 190 11.09 -3.17 -22.33
N ASN A 191 12.07 -3.06 -23.23
CA ASN A 191 11.88 -3.34 -24.66
C ASN A 191 11.67 -4.86 -24.88
N ASP A 192 11.06 -5.26 -25.99
CA ASP A 192 10.80 -6.68 -26.32
C ASP A 192 12.07 -7.50 -26.57
N THR A 193 13.11 -6.87 -27.11
CA THR A 193 14.46 -7.46 -27.19
C THR A 193 14.99 -7.84 -25.81
N VAL A 194 14.92 -6.92 -24.84
CA VAL A 194 15.38 -7.12 -23.46
C VAL A 194 14.56 -8.20 -22.76
N GLY A 195 13.22 -8.17 -22.89
CA GLY A 195 12.35 -9.23 -22.37
C GLY A 195 12.65 -10.60 -23.00
N THR A 196 13.02 -10.65 -24.28
CA THR A 196 13.40 -11.89 -24.96
C THR A 196 14.75 -12.41 -24.46
N MET A 197 15.76 -11.53 -24.33
CA MET A 197 17.06 -11.88 -23.75
C MET A 197 16.92 -12.43 -22.33
N MET A 198 16.12 -11.78 -21.48
CA MET A 198 15.92 -12.21 -20.09
C MET A 198 15.11 -13.52 -19.99
N SER A 199 14.16 -13.76 -20.90
CA SER A 199 13.42 -15.02 -21.00
C SER A 199 14.32 -16.20 -21.40
N CYS A 200 15.18 -16.01 -22.40
CA CYS A 200 16.17 -17.01 -22.80
C CYS A 200 17.29 -17.17 -21.76
N GLY A 201 17.77 -16.06 -21.17
CA GLY A 201 18.77 -16.01 -20.10
C GLY A 201 18.38 -16.77 -18.83
N TYR A 202 17.09 -16.90 -18.56
CA TYR A 202 16.59 -17.75 -17.48
C TYR A 202 16.80 -19.26 -17.75
N ARG A 203 16.80 -19.68 -19.02
CA ARG A 203 17.07 -21.08 -19.43
C ARG A 203 18.55 -21.33 -19.66
N ASP A 204 19.28 -20.35 -20.19
CA ASP A 204 20.71 -20.43 -20.50
C ASP A 204 21.44 -19.16 -20.07
N GLN A 205 22.33 -19.27 -19.07
CA GLN A 205 23.07 -18.14 -18.52
C GLN A 205 24.11 -17.54 -19.46
N SER A 206 24.38 -18.15 -20.62
CA SER A 206 25.22 -17.59 -21.69
C SER A 206 24.47 -16.66 -22.66
N CYS A 207 23.16 -16.44 -22.45
CA CYS A 207 22.38 -15.53 -23.28
C CYS A 207 22.75 -14.05 -23.01
N GLU A 208 23.53 -13.46 -23.92
CA GLU A 208 23.99 -12.06 -23.83
C GLU A 208 23.41 -11.16 -24.93
N ILE A 209 22.52 -11.68 -25.78
CA ILE A 209 21.88 -10.98 -26.90
C ILE A 209 20.39 -11.32 -26.93
N GLY A 210 19.54 -10.30 -27.02
CA GLY A 210 18.12 -10.43 -27.36
C GLY A 210 17.86 -9.92 -28.76
N MET A 211 17.10 -10.66 -29.57
CA MET A 211 16.80 -10.28 -30.95
C MET A 211 15.32 -10.50 -31.24
N ILE A 212 14.72 -9.53 -31.93
CA ILE A 212 13.34 -9.57 -32.41
C ILE A 212 13.38 -9.45 -33.93
N ILE A 213 12.78 -10.44 -34.60
CA ILE A 213 12.49 -10.40 -36.04
C ILE A 213 11.02 -10.80 -36.19
N GLY A 214 10.16 -9.81 -36.45
CA GLY A 214 8.71 -9.96 -36.50
C GLY A 214 8.09 -8.79 -37.26
N THR A 215 7.03 -8.16 -36.73
CA THR A 215 6.45 -6.94 -37.33
C THR A 215 7.49 -5.83 -37.51
N GLY A 216 8.41 -5.69 -36.54
CA GLY A 216 9.62 -4.89 -36.68
C GLY A 216 10.88 -5.75 -36.50
N THR A 217 12.06 -5.11 -36.53
CA THR A 217 13.33 -5.78 -36.19
C THR A 217 14.16 -4.92 -35.25
N ASN A 218 14.68 -5.54 -34.19
CA ASN A 218 15.55 -4.88 -33.22
C ASN A 218 16.46 -5.90 -32.50
N ALA A 219 17.55 -5.44 -31.90
CA ALA A 219 18.38 -6.24 -31.01
C ALA A 219 18.84 -5.45 -29.77
N CYS A 220 19.11 -6.18 -28.69
CA CYS A 220 19.82 -5.71 -27.51
C CYS A 220 20.97 -6.66 -27.16
N TYR A 221 21.96 -6.18 -26.41
CA TYR A 221 23.06 -7.01 -25.92
C TYR A 221 23.64 -6.49 -24.60
N MET A 222 24.39 -7.32 -23.89
CA MET A 222 25.12 -6.92 -22.68
C MET A 222 26.44 -6.21 -23.03
N GLU A 223 26.56 -4.93 -22.66
CA GLU A 223 27.77 -4.11 -22.82
C GLU A 223 28.44 -3.83 -21.46
N GLU A 224 29.75 -3.64 -21.46
CA GLU A 224 30.57 -3.27 -20.30
C GLU A 224 30.31 -1.82 -19.88
N MET A 225 30.05 -1.56 -18.59
CA MET A 225 29.67 -0.22 -18.10
C MET A 225 30.65 0.90 -18.48
N LYS A 226 31.97 0.62 -18.45
CA LYS A 226 33.03 1.53 -18.92
C LYS A 226 32.86 2.05 -20.37
N ASN A 227 32.09 1.36 -21.21
CA ASN A 227 31.78 1.77 -22.59
C ASN A 227 30.52 2.65 -22.66
N VAL A 228 29.63 2.58 -21.65
CA VAL A 228 28.31 3.23 -21.60
C VAL A 228 28.40 4.66 -21.07
N LYS A 229 29.10 5.54 -21.81
CA LYS A 229 29.40 6.95 -21.45
C LYS A 229 28.20 7.86 -21.13
N ARG A 230 26.97 7.39 -21.30
CA ARG A 230 25.72 8.11 -20.97
C ARG A 230 25.20 7.82 -19.56
N VAL A 231 25.77 6.84 -18.87
CA VAL A 231 25.42 6.45 -17.50
C VAL A 231 26.67 6.60 -16.62
N GLU A 232 26.51 7.05 -15.38
CA GLU A 232 27.62 7.12 -14.43
C GLU A 232 27.96 5.74 -13.85
N GLY A 233 29.24 5.40 -13.78
CA GLY A 233 29.75 4.13 -13.25
C GLY A 233 30.56 3.32 -14.27
N GLU A 234 31.61 2.65 -13.82
CA GLU A 234 32.50 1.83 -14.67
C GLU A 234 32.38 0.32 -14.39
N ASP A 235 31.79 -0.06 -13.25
CA ASP A 235 31.70 -1.44 -12.77
C ASP A 235 30.51 -2.21 -13.35
N GLY A 236 30.76 -3.42 -13.84
CA GLY A 236 29.72 -4.35 -14.29
C GLY A 236 29.28 -4.18 -15.75
N ARG A 237 28.06 -4.64 -16.06
CA ARG A 237 27.52 -4.70 -17.42
C ARG A 237 26.06 -4.25 -17.46
N MET A 238 25.65 -3.62 -18.55
CA MET A 238 24.30 -3.11 -18.79
C MET A 238 23.77 -3.61 -20.14
N CYS A 239 22.49 -3.97 -20.20
CA CYS A 239 21.84 -4.30 -21.45
C CYS A 239 21.60 -3.02 -22.29
N ILE A 240 22.16 -2.96 -23.49
CA ILE A 240 21.98 -1.87 -24.44
C ILE A 240 20.98 -2.30 -25.51
N ASN A 241 19.84 -1.59 -25.57
CA ASN A 241 18.95 -1.63 -26.71
C ASN A 241 19.58 -0.84 -27.87
N THR A 242 19.74 -1.45 -29.04
CA THR A 242 20.41 -0.83 -30.19
C THR A 242 19.50 0.08 -31.00
N GLU A 243 18.18 -0.18 -31.00
CA GLU A 243 17.21 0.40 -31.94
C GLU A 243 17.72 0.37 -33.40
N TRP A 244 18.28 -0.77 -33.83
CA TRP A 244 18.98 -0.89 -35.12
C TRP A 244 18.11 -0.64 -36.36
N GLY A 245 16.78 -0.55 -36.20
CA GLY A 245 15.85 -0.33 -37.30
C GLY A 245 16.08 0.98 -38.04
N GLY A 246 16.57 2.01 -37.32
CA GLY A 246 16.97 3.31 -37.86
C GLY A 246 18.38 3.37 -38.46
N PHE A 247 19.09 2.24 -38.58
CA PHE A 247 20.33 2.19 -39.34
C PHE A 247 20.05 2.58 -40.80
N GLY A 248 20.88 3.44 -41.39
CA GLY A 248 20.67 3.94 -42.75
C GLY A 248 19.79 5.18 -42.89
N ASP A 249 19.12 5.65 -41.83
CA ASP A 249 18.25 6.85 -41.89
C ASP A 249 19.02 8.15 -42.22
N ASP A 250 20.33 8.16 -41.95
CA ASP A 250 21.27 9.22 -42.37
C ASP A 250 21.66 9.15 -43.86
N GLY A 251 21.19 8.13 -44.58
CA GLY A 251 21.52 7.83 -45.97
C GLY A 251 22.71 6.90 -46.17
N SER A 252 23.35 6.39 -45.10
CA SER A 252 24.51 5.50 -45.19
C SER A 252 24.24 4.19 -45.94
N LEU A 253 22.99 3.70 -45.95
CA LEU A 253 22.58 2.47 -46.66
C LEU A 253 22.04 2.70 -48.09
N ARG A 254 22.05 3.93 -48.61
CA ARG A 254 21.58 4.23 -49.99
C ARG A 254 22.29 3.45 -51.09
N GLY A 255 23.49 2.93 -50.83
CA GLY A 255 24.25 2.10 -51.77
C GLY A 255 23.75 0.65 -51.89
N ILE A 256 22.90 0.19 -50.99
CA ILE A 256 22.32 -1.18 -50.99
C ILE A 256 20.81 -1.21 -51.20
N GLN A 257 20.11 -0.09 -50.97
CA GLN A 257 18.66 0.03 -51.20
C GLN A 257 18.33 -0.06 -52.70
N THR A 258 17.32 -0.87 -53.02
CA THR A 258 16.76 -1.02 -54.37
C THR A 258 15.63 -0.01 -54.64
N GLU A 259 15.14 0.05 -55.88
CA GLU A 259 13.95 0.85 -56.21
C GLU A 259 12.69 0.42 -55.43
N PHE A 260 12.60 -0.86 -55.04
CA PHE A 260 11.48 -1.39 -54.27
C PHE A 260 11.52 -0.93 -52.81
N ASP A 261 12.70 -0.96 -52.18
CA ASP A 261 12.89 -0.47 -50.81
C ASP A 261 12.57 1.03 -50.69
N LEU A 262 12.97 1.80 -51.71
CA LEU A 262 12.71 3.24 -51.79
C LEU A 262 11.21 3.55 -52.00
N GLU A 263 10.49 2.74 -52.79
CA GLU A 263 9.04 2.94 -52.95
C GLU A 263 8.27 2.54 -51.68
N VAL A 264 8.64 1.44 -51.02
CA VAL A 264 8.10 1.03 -49.71
C VAL A 264 8.32 2.11 -48.66
N ASP A 265 9.55 2.65 -48.55
CA ASP A 265 9.84 3.75 -47.63
C ASP A 265 8.97 4.99 -47.93
N LYS A 266 8.89 5.39 -49.20
CA LYS A 266 8.11 6.53 -49.68
C LYS A 266 6.60 6.41 -49.44
N THR A 267 6.04 5.20 -49.50
CA THR A 267 4.61 4.96 -49.25
C THR A 267 4.27 4.57 -47.82
N SER A 268 5.28 4.29 -46.98
CA SER A 268 5.09 3.94 -45.56
C SER A 268 4.53 5.11 -44.73
N ILE A 269 4.07 4.80 -43.51
CA ILE A 269 3.60 5.79 -42.54
C ILE A 269 4.71 6.74 -42.02
N ASN A 270 5.98 6.39 -42.21
CA ASN A 270 7.15 7.08 -41.66
C ASN A 270 8.31 7.19 -42.68
N PRO A 271 8.14 7.87 -43.82
CA PRO A 271 9.17 7.92 -44.88
C PRO A 271 10.50 8.52 -44.40
N GLY A 272 11.62 7.94 -44.85
CA GLY A 272 12.98 8.32 -44.47
C GLY A 272 13.38 7.95 -43.03
N VAL A 273 12.57 7.15 -42.34
CA VAL A 273 12.80 6.69 -40.96
C VAL A 273 12.62 5.17 -40.89
N HIS A 274 13.48 4.50 -40.12
CA HIS A 274 13.50 3.04 -39.97
C HIS A 274 13.82 2.29 -41.29
N THR A 275 14.76 2.83 -42.05
CA THR A 275 15.10 2.37 -43.40
C THR A 275 15.72 0.97 -43.43
N PHE A 276 16.48 0.55 -42.40
CA PHE A 276 16.97 -0.83 -42.27
C PHE A 276 15.87 -1.80 -41.83
N GLU A 277 14.98 -1.39 -40.92
CA GLU A 277 13.82 -2.22 -40.52
C GLU A 277 12.90 -2.52 -41.72
N LYS A 278 12.71 -1.55 -42.64
CA LYS A 278 11.88 -1.73 -43.85
C LYS A 278 12.41 -2.75 -44.85
N MET A 279 13.71 -3.02 -44.87
CA MET A 279 14.30 -4.05 -45.74
C MET A 279 14.19 -5.47 -45.17
N ILE A 280 13.83 -5.63 -43.88
CA ILE A 280 13.99 -6.88 -43.14
C ILE A 280 12.68 -7.36 -42.49
N SER A 281 11.88 -6.47 -41.90
CA SER A 281 10.80 -6.89 -41.03
C SER A 281 9.57 -7.42 -41.79
N GLY A 282 8.81 -8.28 -41.11
CA GLY A 282 7.63 -8.91 -41.67
C GLY A 282 6.45 -7.97 -41.95
N MET A 283 6.52 -6.70 -41.53
CA MET A 283 5.56 -5.67 -41.94
C MET A 283 5.78 -5.24 -43.40
N TYR A 284 7.01 -5.29 -43.90
CA TYR A 284 7.40 -4.67 -45.17
C TYR A 284 7.85 -5.67 -46.24
N LEU A 285 8.42 -6.81 -45.84
CA LEU A 285 9.01 -7.80 -46.76
C LEU A 285 7.99 -8.33 -47.82
N GLY A 286 6.74 -8.56 -47.41
CA GLY A 286 5.66 -8.94 -48.32
C GLY A 286 5.36 -7.90 -49.41
N GLU A 287 5.43 -6.61 -49.07
CA GLU A 287 5.20 -5.51 -50.03
C GLU A 287 6.37 -5.36 -51.01
N ILE A 288 7.62 -5.54 -50.55
CA ILE A 288 8.81 -5.59 -51.43
C ILE A 288 8.62 -6.69 -52.48
N VAL A 289 8.23 -7.90 -52.07
CA VAL A 289 7.96 -9.01 -52.99
C VAL A 289 6.78 -8.70 -53.92
N ARG A 290 5.71 -8.05 -53.43
CA ARG A 290 4.57 -7.62 -54.27
C ARG A 290 5.01 -6.68 -55.40
N LEU A 291 5.82 -5.67 -55.08
CA LEU A 291 6.34 -4.70 -56.05
C LEU A 291 7.26 -5.37 -57.08
N LEU A 292 8.13 -6.29 -56.64
CA LEU A 292 8.97 -7.08 -57.53
C LEU A 292 8.12 -7.96 -58.47
N LEU A 293 7.12 -8.67 -57.95
CA LEU A 293 6.20 -9.49 -58.75
C LEU A 293 5.42 -8.65 -59.76
N LEU A 294 4.94 -7.46 -59.37
CA LEU A 294 4.34 -6.50 -60.31
C LEU A 294 5.30 -6.12 -61.42
N LYS A 295 6.53 -5.69 -61.07
CA LYS A 295 7.53 -5.25 -62.03
C LYS A 295 7.91 -6.34 -63.03
N LEU A 296 8.15 -7.57 -62.55
CA LEU A 296 8.41 -8.74 -63.39
C LEU A 296 7.20 -9.11 -64.28
N THR A 297 5.98 -8.86 -63.82
CA THR A 297 4.77 -9.03 -64.65
C THR A 297 4.71 -7.97 -65.74
N GLU A 298 4.91 -6.69 -65.41
CA GLU A 298 4.87 -5.58 -66.38
C GLU A 298 5.95 -5.71 -67.47
N ASP A 299 7.13 -6.20 -67.11
CA ASP A 299 8.22 -6.53 -68.03
C ASP A 299 7.99 -7.86 -68.81
N LYS A 300 6.84 -8.52 -68.60
CA LYS A 300 6.40 -9.79 -69.22
C LYS A 300 7.28 -11.00 -68.92
N LEU A 301 8.05 -10.94 -67.83
CA LEU A 301 8.86 -12.05 -67.33
C LEU A 301 8.01 -13.05 -66.51
N LEU A 302 6.91 -12.58 -65.91
CA LEU A 302 5.92 -13.40 -65.21
C LEU A 302 4.51 -13.24 -65.82
N PHE A 303 3.71 -14.31 -65.67
CA PHE A 303 2.26 -14.37 -65.97
C PHE A 303 1.85 -13.84 -67.37
N GLU A 304 2.73 -13.96 -68.37
CA GLU A 304 2.53 -13.44 -69.74
C GLU A 304 2.21 -11.92 -69.82
N GLY A 305 2.51 -11.16 -68.77
CA GLY A 305 2.11 -9.75 -68.65
C GLY A 305 0.69 -9.52 -68.13
N GLN A 306 -0.01 -10.55 -67.65
CA GLN A 306 -1.35 -10.45 -67.08
C GLN A 306 -1.29 -10.27 -65.56
N THR A 307 -1.76 -9.13 -65.06
CA THR A 307 -1.80 -8.80 -63.63
C THR A 307 -3.22 -8.92 -63.08
N SER A 308 -3.39 -9.57 -61.93
CA SER A 308 -4.67 -9.55 -61.21
C SER A 308 -4.91 -8.22 -60.48
N GLU A 309 -6.17 -7.91 -60.17
CA GLU A 309 -6.50 -6.75 -59.33
C GLU A 309 -5.86 -6.87 -57.94
N THR A 310 -5.90 -8.06 -57.34
CA THR A 310 -5.27 -8.36 -56.05
C THR A 310 -3.79 -8.04 -56.03
N LEU A 311 -3.01 -8.43 -57.06
CA LEU A 311 -1.58 -8.14 -57.10
C LEU A 311 -1.30 -6.63 -57.25
N ARG A 312 -2.22 -5.87 -57.86
CA ARG A 312 -2.14 -4.40 -57.96
C ARG A 312 -2.46 -3.68 -56.64
N THR A 313 -3.29 -4.26 -55.78
CA THR A 313 -3.61 -3.72 -54.44
C THR A 313 -2.36 -3.73 -53.54
N PRO A 314 -1.95 -2.59 -52.92
CA PRO A 314 -0.90 -2.56 -51.90
C PRO A 314 -1.17 -3.51 -50.72
N GLU A 315 -0.11 -4.01 -50.10
CA GLU A 315 -0.12 -4.89 -48.91
C GLU A 315 -0.86 -6.23 -49.10
N SER A 316 -1.27 -6.58 -50.33
CA SER A 316 -2.02 -7.80 -50.61
C SER A 316 -1.19 -9.08 -50.54
N PHE A 317 0.14 -8.96 -50.69
CA PHE A 317 1.07 -10.08 -50.55
C PHE A 317 1.65 -10.08 -49.14
N LEU A 318 1.12 -10.95 -48.28
CA LEU A 318 1.51 -11.03 -46.89
C LEU A 318 2.83 -11.82 -46.73
N THR A 319 3.72 -11.37 -45.86
CA THR A 319 5.00 -12.03 -45.56
C THR A 319 4.87 -13.51 -45.22
N LYS A 320 3.74 -13.95 -44.64
CA LYS A 320 3.46 -15.38 -44.39
C LYS A 320 3.60 -16.26 -45.65
N PHE A 321 3.30 -15.72 -46.84
CA PHE A 321 3.45 -16.45 -48.10
C PHE A 321 4.91 -16.68 -48.48
N ILE A 322 5.83 -15.84 -47.97
CA ILE A 322 7.28 -16.03 -48.09
C ILE A 322 7.73 -17.13 -47.13
N SER A 323 7.24 -17.08 -45.87
CA SER A 323 7.52 -18.11 -44.84
C SER A 323 6.92 -19.49 -45.14
N GLU A 324 6.00 -19.60 -46.11
CA GLU A 324 5.50 -20.88 -46.63
C GLU A 324 6.44 -21.51 -47.67
N VAL A 325 7.44 -20.76 -48.16
CA VAL A 325 8.34 -21.16 -49.27
C VAL A 325 9.82 -21.20 -48.86
N GLU A 326 10.25 -20.34 -47.93
CA GLU A 326 11.65 -20.18 -47.51
C GLU A 326 11.83 -20.34 -45.99
N ASP A 327 12.89 -21.03 -45.54
CA ASP A 327 13.30 -21.07 -44.12
C ASP A 327 14.29 -19.95 -43.80
N PHE A 328 13.75 -18.84 -43.32
CA PHE A 328 14.54 -17.68 -42.88
C PHE A 328 15.47 -17.99 -41.68
N SER A 329 15.15 -18.98 -40.84
CA SER A 329 15.95 -19.28 -39.65
C SER A 329 17.24 -20.00 -40.01
N GLU A 330 17.20 -20.94 -40.94
CA GLU A 330 18.39 -21.66 -41.41
C GLU A 330 19.37 -20.69 -42.10
N GLU A 331 18.91 -19.91 -43.08
CA GLU A 331 19.72 -18.94 -43.82
C GLU A 331 20.37 -17.89 -42.91
N LEU A 332 19.61 -17.35 -41.93
CA LEU A 332 20.15 -16.41 -40.94
C LEU A 332 21.29 -17.03 -40.11
N GLN A 333 21.09 -18.27 -39.65
CA GLN A 333 22.09 -18.96 -38.84
C GLN A 333 23.35 -19.30 -39.65
N GLU A 334 23.21 -19.75 -40.90
CA GLU A 334 24.35 -20.02 -41.78
C GLU A 334 25.12 -18.75 -42.13
N THR A 335 24.42 -17.68 -42.51
CA THR A 335 25.03 -16.37 -42.81
C THR A 335 25.76 -15.80 -41.60
N VAL A 336 25.20 -15.89 -40.38
CA VAL A 336 25.89 -15.45 -39.16
C VAL A 336 27.15 -16.27 -38.88
N ARG A 337 27.10 -17.61 -39.02
CA ARG A 337 28.29 -18.47 -38.87
C ARG A 337 29.38 -18.15 -39.90
N LEU A 338 29.00 -17.81 -41.13
CA LEU A 338 29.93 -17.42 -42.20
C LEU A 338 30.60 -16.06 -41.92
N LEU A 339 29.85 -15.08 -41.44
CA LEU A 339 30.35 -13.72 -41.18
C LEU A 339 31.10 -13.59 -39.84
N ALA A 340 30.78 -14.43 -38.84
CA ALA A 340 31.41 -14.43 -37.52
C ALA A 340 32.09 -15.78 -37.18
N PRO A 341 33.03 -16.31 -38.00
CA PRO A 341 33.57 -17.68 -37.90
C PRO A 341 34.47 -17.94 -36.67
N LYS A 342 34.62 -16.95 -35.78
CA LYS A 342 35.33 -17.07 -34.50
C LYS A 342 34.39 -17.05 -33.29
N CYS A 343 33.09 -16.88 -33.51
CA CYS A 343 32.07 -16.84 -32.48
C CYS A 343 31.27 -18.14 -32.55
N ASP A 344 31.19 -18.86 -31.44
CA ASP A 344 30.29 -20.00 -31.30
C ASP A 344 28.92 -19.48 -30.81
N ILE A 345 27.92 -19.50 -31.68
CA ILE A 345 26.64 -18.80 -31.46
C ILE A 345 25.50 -19.82 -31.46
N THR A 346 24.84 -19.93 -30.31
CA THR A 346 23.62 -20.73 -30.13
C THR A 346 22.39 -19.83 -30.19
N PHE A 347 21.39 -20.21 -31.00
CA PHE A 347 20.14 -19.49 -31.15
C PHE A 347 19.05 -20.14 -30.29
N LEU A 348 18.38 -19.36 -29.44
CA LEU A 348 17.34 -19.82 -28.52
C LEU A 348 16.03 -19.08 -28.79
N VAL A 349 14.97 -19.82 -29.16
CA VAL A 349 13.64 -19.26 -29.42
C VAL A 349 12.87 -19.08 -28.10
N SER A 350 12.38 -17.88 -27.79
CA SER A 350 11.54 -17.64 -26.60
C SER A 350 10.08 -18.06 -26.87
N GLU A 351 9.70 -19.23 -26.37
CA GLU A 351 8.34 -19.80 -26.52
C GLU A 351 7.25 -18.93 -25.86
N ASP A 352 7.54 -18.38 -24.67
CA ASP A 352 6.63 -17.52 -23.90
C ASP A 352 6.71 -16.03 -24.30
N GLY A 353 7.41 -15.71 -25.39
CA GLY A 353 7.68 -14.34 -25.83
C GLY A 353 8.53 -13.54 -24.83
N SER A 354 8.32 -12.22 -24.77
CA SER A 354 9.07 -11.27 -23.94
C SER A 354 8.50 -11.08 -22.53
N GLY A 355 7.22 -11.41 -22.30
CA GLY A 355 6.50 -11.13 -21.06
C GLY A 355 7.11 -11.82 -19.84
N LYS A 356 7.60 -13.05 -20.02
CA LYS A 356 8.33 -13.80 -18.98
C LYS A 356 9.61 -13.10 -18.54
N GLY A 357 10.37 -12.55 -19.48
CA GLY A 357 11.58 -11.78 -19.16
C GLY A 357 11.26 -10.44 -18.50
N ALA A 358 10.19 -9.76 -18.89
CA ALA A 358 9.72 -8.56 -18.20
C ALA A 358 9.33 -8.86 -16.75
N ALA A 359 8.57 -9.93 -16.51
CA ALA A 359 8.24 -10.40 -15.16
C ALA A 359 9.50 -10.77 -14.34
N MET A 360 10.50 -11.40 -14.96
CA MET A 360 11.80 -11.68 -14.31
C MET A 360 12.55 -10.40 -13.93
N VAL A 361 12.53 -9.36 -14.76
CA VAL A 361 13.14 -8.06 -14.45
C VAL A 361 12.42 -7.39 -13.27
N THR A 362 11.09 -7.34 -13.27
CA THR A 362 10.30 -6.85 -12.13
C THR A 362 10.59 -7.65 -10.85
N ALA A 363 10.67 -8.99 -10.96
CA ALA A 363 10.92 -9.87 -9.82
C ALA A 363 12.33 -9.71 -9.25
N VAL A 364 13.36 -9.52 -10.08
CA VAL A 364 14.75 -9.30 -9.60
C VAL A 364 14.87 -7.97 -8.86
N ALA A 365 14.23 -6.91 -9.36
CA ALA A 365 14.22 -5.61 -8.71
C ALA A 365 13.59 -5.66 -7.30
N GLN A 366 12.51 -6.42 -7.11
CA GLN A 366 11.86 -6.57 -5.81
C GLN A 366 12.54 -7.58 -4.87
N ARG A 367 13.00 -8.73 -5.41
CA ARG A 367 13.46 -9.88 -4.58
C ARG A 367 14.61 -9.52 -3.66
N LEU A 368 15.52 -8.63 -4.07
CA LEU A 368 16.70 -8.29 -3.27
C LEU A 368 16.34 -7.56 -1.97
N VAL A 369 15.34 -6.69 -2.00
CA VAL A 369 14.80 -6.02 -0.79
C VAL A 369 13.88 -6.97 -0.02
N GLN A 370 13.05 -7.76 -0.73
CA GLN A 370 12.03 -8.61 -0.11
C GLN A 370 12.61 -9.61 0.91
N VAL A 371 13.82 -10.14 0.70
CA VAL A 371 14.48 -11.06 1.65
C VAL A 371 14.67 -10.45 3.04
N TYR A 372 14.86 -9.13 3.15
CA TYR A 372 14.96 -8.43 4.43
C TYR A 372 13.58 -8.17 5.04
N LEU A 373 12.58 -7.90 4.21
CA LEU A 373 11.21 -7.61 4.61
C LEU A 373 10.45 -8.87 5.09
N ASP A 374 10.71 -10.02 4.47
CA ASP A 374 10.10 -11.31 4.82
C ASP A 374 10.38 -11.71 6.29
N LEU A 375 11.47 -11.20 6.89
CA LEU A 375 11.79 -11.38 8.31
C LEU A 375 10.74 -10.75 9.25
N PHE A 376 10.02 -9.73 8.76
CA PHE A 376 8.96 -9.01 9.48
C PHE A 376 7.57 -9.56 9.16
N CYS A 377 7.41 -10.34 8.08
CA CYS A 377 6.14 -10.88 7.62
C CYS A 377 5.67 -12.08 8.46
N LEU A 378 4.87 -11.82 9.49
CA LEU A 378 4.30 -12.86 10.35
C LEU A 378 3.05 -13.50 9.75
N SER A 379 3.08 -14.83 9.56
CA SER A 379 1.89 -15.58 9.13
C SER A 379 0.79 -15.59 10.19
N GLN A 380 -0.46 -15.77 9.75
CA GLN A 380 -1.61 -15.88 10.65
C GLN A 380 -1.47 -17.02 11.67
N GLU A 381 -0.79 -18.12 11.30
CA GLU A 381 -0.45 -19.20 12.24
C GLU A 381 0.53 -18.70 13.32
N LYS A 382 1.58 -17.96 12.92
CA LYS A 382 2.56 -17.41 13.86
C LYS A 382 1.91 -16.42 14.84
N LEU A 383 0.99 -15.58 14.37
CA LEU A 383 0.21 -14.68 15.22
C LEU A 383 -0.69 -15.44 16.21
N ARG A 384 -1.30 -16.57 15.81
CA ARG A 384 -2.02 -17.46 16.74
C ARG A 384 -1.08 -18.09 17.78
N GLN A 385 0.14 -18.48 17.40
CA GLN A 385 1.14 -19.00 18.34
C GLN A 385 1.55 -17.93 19.37
N VAL A 386 1.79 -16.68 18.93
CA VAL A 386 2.09 -15.53 19.80
C VAL A 386 0.95 -15.27 20.77
N SER A 387 -0.30 -15.19 20.28
CA SER A 387 -1.51 -14.99 21.09
C SER A 387 -1.69 -16.10 22.14
N ALA A 388 -1.51 -17.36 21.74
CA ALA A 388 -1.60 -18.50 22.64
C ALA A 388 -0.48 -18.54 23.68
N GLN A 389 0.71 -18.02 23.36
CA GLN A 389 1.82 -17.92 24.31
C GLN A 389 1.60 -16.79 25.31
N LEU A 390 1.15 -15.60 24.86
CA LEU A 390 0.78 -14.50 25.76
C LEU A 390 -0.27 -14.93 26.78
N LYS A 391 -1.30 -15.67 26.35
CA LYS A 391 -2.33 -16.20 27.26
C LYS A 391 -1.75 -17.08 28.38
N LYS A 392 -0.73 -17.90 28.12
CA LYS A 392 -0.07 -18.69 29.18
C LYS A 392 0.65 -17.79 30.17
N ASP A 393 1.27 -16.72 29.70
CA ASP A 393 2.03 -15.79 30.53
C ASP A 393 1.11 -14.88 31.35
N MET A 394 -0.07 -14.52 30.84
CA MET A 394 -1.16 -13.93 31.61
C MET A 394 -1.59 -14.84 32.77
N VAL A 395 -1.83 -16.13 32.52
CA VAL A 395 -2.18 -17.09 33.59
C VAL A 395 -1.03 -17.26 34.60
N ARG A 396 0.23 -17.29 34.15
CA ARG A 396 1.42 -17.27 35.05
C ARG A 396 1.47 -16.00 35.91
N GLY A 397 1.14 -14.83 35.35
CA GLY A 397 1.17 -13.55 36.04
C GLY A 397 0.10 -13.41 37.12
N LEU A 398 -1.09 -13.96 36.89
CA LEU A 398 -2.19 -13.97 37.87
C LEU A 398 -1.93 -14.91 39.05
N GLY A 399 -1.21 -16.02 38.83
CA GLY A 399 -1.00 -17.07 39.82
C GLY A 399 -0.08 -16.67 40.99
N LYS A 400 -0.51 -16.98 42.22
CA LYS A 400 0.10 -16.56 43.51
C LYS A 400 1.56 -17.00 43.68
N HIS A 401 1.93 -18.14 43.11
CA HIS A 401 3.29 -18.68 43.18
C HIS A 401 4.10 -18.48 41.90
N THR A 402 3.48 -18.06 40.80
CA THR A 402 4.12 -17.94 39.48
C THR A 402 4.41 -16.49 39.06
N HIS A 403 3.69 -15.50 39.60
CA HIS A 403 3.77 -14.10 39.17
C HIS A 403 5.20 -13.52 39.16
N HIS A 404 6.02 -13.83 40.16
CA HIS A 404 7.39 -13.31 40.28
C HIS A 404 8.32 -13.77 39.13
N LYS A 405 8.00 -14.87 38.43
CA LYS A 405 8.70 -15.40 37.26
C LYS A 405 7.93 -15.19 35.95
N ALA A 406 6.78 -14.52 35.97
CA ALA A 406 6.03 -14.22 34.76
C ALA A 406 6.67 -12.99 34.06
N PRO A 407 6.87 -13.01 32.73
CA PRO A 407 7.28 -11.83 31.98
C PRO A 407 6.17 -10.76 32.04
N VAL A 408 4.93 -11.17 31.77
CA VAL A 408 3.70 -10.38 31.92
C VAL A 408 3.30 -10.36 33.39
N LYS A 409 3.14 -9.17 33.99
CA LYS A 409 3.06 -9.04 35.46
C LYS A 409 1.67 -9.14 36.05
N MET A 410 0.63 -8.81 35.27
CA MET A 410 -0.79 -8.93 35.68
C MET A 410 -1.02 -8.30 37.06
N LEU A 411 -0.71 -7.00 37.15
CA LEU A 411 -0.76 -6.20 38.36
C LEU A 411 -2.22 -5.85 38.72
N PRO A 412 -2.70 -6.23 39.92
CA PRO A 412 -4.02 -5.85 40.41
C PRO A 412 -4.11 -4.32 40.59
N SER A 413 -5.08 -3.66 39.94
CA SER A 413 -5.23 -2.20 40.04
C SER A 413 -6.13 -1.72 41.19
N PHE A 414 -6.76 -2.65 41.91
CA PHE A 414 -7.79 -2.41 42.94
C PHE A 414 -9.10 -1.76 42.44
N VAL A 415 -9.19 -1.31 41.18
CA VAL A 415 -10.46 -0.89 40.55
C VAL A 415 -11.35 -2.11 40.31
N ARG A 416 -12.50 -2.20 41.00
CA ARG A 416 -13.39 -3.38 40.99
C ARG A 416 -14.62 -3.27 40.06
N ALA A 417 -14.93 -2.08 39.57
CA ALA A 417 -16.02 -1.81 38.65
C ALA A 417 -15.60 -0.77 37.60
N THR A 418 -16.25 -0.81 36.44
CA THR A 418 -16.31 0.32 35.49
C THR A 418 -17.21 1.42 36.08
N PRO A 419 -17.17 2.67 35.57
CA PRO A 419 -18.05 3.73 36.05
C PRO A 419 -19.52 3.33 35.87
N ASP A 420 -20.41 3.72 36.78
CA ASP A 420 -21.85 3.36 36.72
C ASP A 420 -22.81 4.55 36.58
N GLY A 421 -22.28 5.77 36.56
CA GLY A 421 -23.05 7.01 36.42
C GLY A 421 -23.59 7.57 37.75
N THR A 422 -23.27 6.94 38.89
CA THR A 422 -23.62 7.48 40.22
C THR A 422 -22.60 8.50 40.74
N GLU A 423 -21.44 8.61 40.09
CA GLU A 423 -20.27 9.33 40.60
C GLU A 423 -20.42 10.85 40.42
N LYS A 424 -20.13 11.62 41.48
CA LYS A 424 -20.33 13.06 41.53
C LYS A 424 -19.27 13.76 42.37
N GLY A 425 -18.82 14.93 41.91
CA GLY A 425 -17.88 15.77 42.66
C GLY A 425 -16.98 16.67 41.81
N ASP A 426 -16.14 17.43 42.50
CA ASP A 426 -15.01 18.16 41.95
C ASP A 426 -13.71 17.44 42.35
N PHE A 427 -12.84 17.22 41.38
CA PHE A 427 -11.63 16.40 41.55
C PHE A 427 -10.44 17.01 40.82
N LEU A 428 -9.24 16.77 41.33
CA LEU A 428 -8.01 16.99 40.59
C LEU A 428 -7.59 15.69 39.89
N ALA A 429 -6.97 15.82 38.72
CA ALA A 429 -6.26 14.72 38.09
C ALA A 429 -4.82 15.14 37.72
N LEU A 430 -3.87 14.23 37.86
CA LEU A 430 -2.49 14.40 37.40
C LEU A 430 -2.10 13.22 36.51
N ASP A 431 -1.53 13.51 35.35
CA ASP A 431 -1.20 12.53 34.32
C ASP A 431 0.27 12.62 33.92
N LEU A 432 1.06 11.64 34.36
CA LEU A 432 2.51 11.58 34.23
C LEU A 432 2.94 10.30 33.51
N GLY A 433 3.37 10.44 32.26
CA GLY A 433 3.88 9.32 31.45
C GLY A 433 4.87 9.66 30.33
N GLY A 434 5.40 10.88 30.28
CA GLY A 434 6.34 11.32 29.25
C GLY A 434 7.06 12.61 29.60
N THR A 435 7.60 13.30 28.58
CA THR A 435 8.34 14.57 28.73
C THR A 435 7.49 15.77 29.19
N ASN A 436 6.18 15.60 29.24
CA ASN A 436 5.24 16.54 29.84
C ASN A 436 4.26 15.74 30.70
N PHE A 437 3.76 16.37 31.76
CA PHE A 437 2.62 15.90 32.54
C PHE A 437 1.48 16.91 32.47
N ARG A 438 0.25 16.47 32.77
CA ARG A 438 -0.92 17.35 32.82
C ARG A 438 -1.45 17.42 34.25
N VAL A 439 -1.94 18.59 34.63
CA VAL A 439 -2.80 18.79 35.80
C VAL A 439 -4.17 19.21 35.29
N LEU A 440 -5.23 18.58 35.78
CA LEU A 440 -6.61 18.86 35.37
C LEU A 440 -7.49 19.07 36.60
N HIS A 441 -8.53 19.90 36.43
CA HIS A 441 -9.68 19.98 37.33
C HIS A 441 -10.88 19.42 36.58
N VAL A 442 -11.50 18.40 37.17
CA VAL A 442 -12.59 17.63 36.59
C VAL A 442 -13.81 17.77 37.48
N ARG A 443 -14.97 18.01 36.87
CA ARG A 443 -16.26 18.08 37.53
C ARG A 443 -17.19 17.02 36.94
N VAL A 444 -17.83 16.25 37.81
CA VAL A 444 -18.77 15.18 37.44
C VAL A 444 -20.12 15.49 38.06
N VAL A 445 -21.16 15.63 37.22
CA VAL A 445 -22.52 16.02 37.65
C VAL A 445 -23.60 15.18 36.97
N GLU A 446 -23.69 15.31 35.65
CA GLU A 446 -24.52 14.50 34.73
C GLU A 446 -23.60 13.90 33.66
N ASP A 447 -22.70 14.72 33.10
CA ASP A 447 -21.55 14.30 32.30
C ASP A 447 -20.22 14.53 33.04
N LEU A 448 -19.14 13.90 32.54
CA LEU A 448 -17.75 14.15 32.90
C LEU A 448 -17.25 15.42 32.18
N GLN A 449 -16.86 16.46 32.91
CA GLN A 449 -16.40 17.73 32.34
C GLN A 449 -15.01 18.13 32.83
N THR A 450 -14.06 18.31 31.91
CA THR A 450 -12.76 18.94 32.19
C THR A 450 -12.96 20.45 32.29
N VAL A 451 -12.91 20.99 33.52
CA VAL A 451 -13.15 22.41 33.81
C VAL A 451 -11.88 23.25 33.60
N GLY A 452 -10.71 22.68 33.91
CA GLY A 452 -9.42 23.32 33.74
C GLY A 452 -8.32 22.31 33.42
N SER A 453 -7.31 22.71 32.66
CA SER A 453 -6.18 21.85 32.28
C SER A 453 -4.90 22.68 32.08
N GLN A 454 -3.77 22.16 32.56
CA GLN A 454 -2.46 22.78 32.45
C GLN A 454 -1.40 21.73 32.08
N LEU A 455 -0.71 21.94 30.96
CA LEU A 455 0.43 21.13 30.54
C LEU A 455 1.72 21.64 31.21
N CYS A 456 2.51 20.74 31.77
CA CYS A 456 3.73 21.04 32.51
C CYS A 456 4.90 20.23 31.94
N ALA A 457 5.92 20.93 31.44
CA ALA A 457 7.11 20.31 30.87
C ALA A 457 8.03 19.74 31.97
N ILE A 458 8.67 18.61 31.67
CA ILE A 458 9.70 17.98 32.50
C ILE A 458 11.03 18.08 31.73
N PRO A 459 12.02 18.85 32.23
CA PRO A 459 13.34 18.91 31.61
C PRO A 459 14.02 17.53 31.58
N LYS A 460 14.78 17.22 30.52
CA LYS A 460 15.46 15.91 30.38
C LYS A 460 16.43 15.64 31.53
N GLU A 461 17.05 16.67 32.09
CA GLU A 461 17.95 16.53 33.25
C GLU A 461 17.19 16.09 34.51
N MET A 462 15.91 16.45 34.63
CA MET A 462 15.05 16.05 35.75
C MET A 462 14.55 14.61 35.62
N MET A 463 14.25 14.15 34.39
CA MET A 463 13.89 12.75 34.11
C MET A 463 15.01 11.76 34.51
N LEU A 464 16.26 12.24 34.58
CA LEU A 464 17.45 11.49 34.99
C LEU A 464 18.03 11.99 36.34
N GLY A 465 17.30 12.86 37.04
CA GLY A 465 17.74 13.54 38.26
C GLY A 465 17.41 12.77 39.55
N THR A 466 17.10 13.49 40.63
CA THR A 466 16.62 12.87 41.87
C THR A 466 15.09 12.83 41.92
N GLY A 467 14.54 11.83 42.62
CA GLY A 467 13.11 11.75 42.90
C GLY A 467 12.57 13.02 43.56
N GLN A 468 13.32 13.58 44.52
CA GLN A 468 12.94 14.84 45.15
C GLN A 468 12.78 15.98 44.14
N GLN A 469 13.70 16.14 43.18
CA GLN A 469 13.59 17.19 42.14
C GLN A 469 12.33 17.02 41.28
N LEU A 470 11.99 15.78 40.90
CA LEU A 470 10.78 15.48 40.13
C LEU A 470 9.51 15.80 40.92
N PHE A 471 9.38 15.28 42.15
CA PHE A 471 8.18 15.47 42.95
C PHE A 471 8.01 16.91 43.48
N ASP A 472 9.09 17.63 43.78
CA ASP A 472 9.03 19.05 44.15
C ASP A 472 8.59 19.92 42.95
N HIS A 473 8.96 19.56 41.71
CA HIS A 473 8.45 20.20 40.49
C HIS A 473 6.97 19.89 40.23
N ILE A 474 6.55 18.63 40.44
CA ILE A 474 5.13 18.23 40.38
C ILE A 474 4.29 19.03 41.38
N ALA A 475 4.72 19.12 42.64
CA ALA A 475 4.05 19.89 43.69
C ALA A 475 4.01 21.39 43.37
N LYS A 476 5.05 21.93 42.72
CA LYS A 476 5.04 23.30 42.23
C LYS A 476 3.95 23.52 41.17
N CYS A 477 3.93 22.70 40.13
CA CYS A 477 2.95 22.82 39.04
C CYS A 477 1.51 22.64 39.52
N LEU A 478 1.25 21.74 40.47
CA LEU A 478 -0.04 21.60 41.14
C LEU A 478 -0.47 22.91 41.83
N SER A 479 0.41 23.54 42.61
CA SER A 479 0.09 24.80 43.27
C SER A 479 -0.12 25.95 42.29
N ASP A 480 0.72 26.06 41.26
CA ASP A 480 0.60 27.07 40.21
C ASP A 480 -0.74 26.90 39.45
N PHE A 481 -1.18 25.65 39.21
CA PHE A 481 -2.51 25.34 38.66
C PHE A 481 -3.65 25.73 39.59
N LEU A 482 -3.60 25.36 40.88
CA LEU A 482 -4.63 25.70 41.88
C LEU A 482 -4.81 27.22 42.04
N VAL A 483 -3.73 27.99 41.93
CA VAL A 483 -3.78 29.46 41.87
C VAL A 483 -4.45 29.93 40.58
N SER A 484 -4.14 29.33 39.43
CA SER A 484 -4.72 29.74 38.14
C SER A 484 -6.23 29.49 38.02
N GLN A 485 -6.75 28.47 38.72
CA GLN A 485 -8.16 28.06 38.69
C GLN A 485 -9.01 28.59 39.86
N ASP A 486 -8.45 29.47 40.71
CA ASP A 486 -9.10 29.96 41.96
C ASP A 486 -9.55 28.83 42.92
N LEU A 487 -8.79 27.73 42.94
CA LEU A 487 -9.03 26.57 43.81
C LEU A 487 -8.20 26.60 45.10
N LYS A 488 -7.40 27.65 45.32
CA LYS A 488 -6.49 27.73 46.47
C LYS A 488 -7.27 27.78 47.79
N GLY A 489 -6.91 26.87 48.71
CA GLY A 489 -7.60 26.70 50.00
C GLY A 489 -8.71 25.65 49.98
N GLN A 490 -9.02 25.05 48.82
CA GLN A 490 -9.86 23.85 48.74
C GLN A 490 -9.00 22.59 48.85
N THR A 491 -9.47 21.58 49.57
CA THR A 491 -8.82 20.27 49.67
C THR A 491 -9.58 19.27 48.80
N LEU A 492 -9.20 19.17 47.53
CA LEU A 492 -9.83 18.29 46.55
C LEU A 492 -9.16 16.90 46.52
N PRO A 493 -9.91 15.80 46.27
CA PRO A 493 -9.32 14.50 45.96
C PRO A 493 -8.49 14.56 44.67
N LEU A 494 -7.46 13.72 44.58
CA LEU A 494 -6.54 13.66 43.45
C LEU A 494 -6.48 12.26 42.84
N GLY A 495 -6.91 12.13 41.58
CA GLY A 495 -6.51 11.03 40.72
C GLY A 495 -5.09 11.23 40.22
N PHE A 496 -4.21 10.26 40.40
CA PHE A 496 -2.84 10.30 39.89
C PHE A 496 -2.63 9.14 38.91
N THR A 497 -2.79 9.45 37.63
CA THR A 497 -2.37 8.57 36.54
C THR A 497 -0.84 8.58 36.46
N PHE A 498 -0.24 7.42 36.69
CA PHE A 498 1.19 7.21 36.70
C PHE A 498 1.53 6.04 35.77
N SER A 499 2.06 6.37 34.60
CA SER A 499 2.23 5.47 33.45
C SER A 499 3.42 4.51 33.55
N PHE A 500 3.73 4.03 34.76
CA PHE A 500 4.89 3.18 35.05
C PHE A 500 4.47 1.92 35.83
N PRO A 501 5.24 0.82 35.76
CA PRO A 501 4.92 -0.41 36.47
C PRO A 501 4.95 -0.22 38.00
N CYS A 502 3.79 -0.25 38.63
CA CYS A 502 3.64 -0.12 40.09
C CYS A 502 2.98 -1.35 40.73
N GLU A 503 3.60 -1.87 41.78
CA GLU A 503 2.99 -2.85 42.67
C GLU A 503 2.03 -2.09 43.60
N GLN A 504 0.76 -2.04 43.21
CA GLN A 504 -0.27 -1.43 44.03
C GLN A 504 -0.59 -2.32 45.24
N LYS A 505 -0.85 -1.67 46.37
CA LYS A 505 -1.41 -2.26 47.58
C LYS A 505 -2.70 -1.51 47.89
N GLU A 506 -3.53 -2.11 48.74
CA GLU A 506 -4.78 -1.49 49.23
C GLU A 506 -4.55 -0.09 49.84
N ILE A 507 -3.34 0.16 50.37
CA ILE A 507 -2.84 1.49 50.73
C ILE A 507 -1.42 1.65 50.18
N GLY A 508 -1.26 2.43 49.12
CA GLY A 508 0.04 2.83 48.52
C GLY A 508 0.36 2.17 47.17
N SER A 509 1.27 2.79 46.41
CA SER A 509 1.64 2.36 45.05
C SER A 509 3.16 2.39 44.89
N ILE A 510 3.79 1.21 44.90
CA ILE A 510 5.25 1.08 44.91
C ILE A 510 5.77 1.00 43.49
N LEU A 511 6.66 1.92 43.07
CA LEU A 511 7.31 1.83 41.76
C LEU A 511 8.20 0.58 41.69
N ILE A 512 7.94 -0.31 40.73
CA ILE A 512 8.75 -1.51 40.50
C ILE A 512 10.04 -1.15 39.79
N ARG A 513 9.95 -0.34 38.72
CA ARG A 513 11.07 0.02 37.83
C ARG A 513 10.68 1.16 36.90
N TRP A 514 11.60 2.07 36.58
CA TRP A 514 11.41 3.11 35.57
C TRP A 514 11.37 2.58 34.13
N THR A 515 10.64 3.30 33.26
CA THR A 515 10.47 2.99 31.84
C THR A 515 10.44 4.30 31.04
N LYS A 516 10.23 4.23 29.71
CA LYS A 516 9.91 5.41 28.86
C LYS A 516 10.91 6.58 28.97
N GLY A 517 12.20 6.28 29.22
CA GLY A 517 13.28 7.28 29.33
C GLY A 517 13.46 7.95 30.69
N PHE A 518 12.68 7.58 31.72
CA PHE A 518 12.92 8.02 33.09
C PHE A 518 13.99 7.16 33.78
N ASN A 519 14.73 7.75 34.73
CA ASN A 519 15.62 7.05 35.64
C ASN A 519 15.92 7.90 36.90
N CYS A 520 14.88 8.44 37.56
CA CYS A 520 15.06 9.31 38.73
C CYS A 520 15.54 8.51 39.94
N SER A 521 16.68 8.89 40.51
CA SER A 521 17.28 8.21 41.67
C SER A 521 16.45 8.36 42.95
N GLY A 522 16.31 7.27 43.71
CA GLY A 522 15.57 7.24 44.98
C GLY A 522 14.04 7.18 44.83
N VAL A 523 13.53 6.60 43.73
CA VAL A 523 12.08 6.45 43.48
C VAL A 523 11.67 4.98 43.32
N GLU A 524 12.50 4.13 42.69
CA GLU A 524 12.24 2.69 42.61
C GLU A 524 12.21 2.06 44.02
N GLY A 525 11.17 1.27 44.31
CA GLY A 525 10.94 0.69 45.63
C GLY A 525 10.23 1.58 46.65
N GLU A 526 10.05 2.87 46.39
CA GLU A 526 9.28 3.80 47.23
C GLU A 526 7.80 3.89 46.83
N ASP A 527 6.96 4.44 47.71
CA ASP A 527 5.53 4.67 47.45
C ASP A 527 5.30 6.06 46.81
N MET A 528 4.70 6.09 45.62
CA MET A 528 4.48 7.32 44.85
C MET A 528 3.53 8.29 45.55
N VAL A 529 2.54 7.77 46.30
CA VAL A 529 1.59 8.60 47.06
C VAL A 529 2.31 9.30 48.22
N LYS A 530 3.21 8.59 48.90
CA LYS A 530 4.07 9.14 49.95
C LYS A 530 4.98 10.24 49.39
N LEU A 531 5.73 9.96 48.31
CA LEU A 531 6.65 10.94 47.72
C LEU A 531 5.96 12.23 47.27
N LEU A 532 4.76 12.12 46.68
CA LEU A 532 3.94 13.27 46.30
C LEU A 532 3.48 14.06 47.53
N LYS A 533 2.93 13.39 48.55
CA LYS A 533 2.48 14.05 49.79
C LYS A 533 3.63 14.74 50.54
N GLU A 534 4.82 14.12 50.57
CA GLU A 534 6.01 14.74 51.14
C GLU A 534 6.46 15.99 50.37
N ALA A 535 6.37 16.00 49.03
CA ALA A 535 6.69 17.18 48.23
C ALA A 535 5.70 18.34 48.45
N ILE A 536 4.41 18.04 48.53
CA ILE A 536 3.36 19.02 48.86
C ILE A 536 3.60 19.57 50.28
N HIS A 537 3.90 18.70 51.25
CA HIS A 537 4.20 19.11 52.62
C HIS A 537 5.49 19.96 52.72
N ARG A 538 6.55 19.62 51.97
CA ARG A 538 7.77 20.45 51.85
C ARG A 538 7.48 21.85 51.30
N ARG A 539 6.49 21.99 50.42
CA ARG A 539 6.09 23.28 49.84
C ARG A 539 5.19 24.09 50.79
N GLY A 540 4.21 23.43 51.43
CA GLY A 540 3.45 23.98 52.56
C GLY A 540 2.46 25.12 52.27
N ASP A 541 2.05 25.33 51.00
CA ASP A 541 1.12 26.40 50.62
C ASP A 541 -0.24 25.93 50.04
N PHE A 542 -0.47 24.61 50.01
CA PHE A 542 -1.76 23.95 49.73
C PHE A 542 -1.76 22.52 50.30
N ASP A 543 -2.95 21.92 50.41
CA ASP A 543 -3.17 20.51 50.80
C ASP A 543 -4.02 19.80 49.73
N ILE A 544 -3.91 18.47 49.64
CA ILE A 544 -4.73 17.60 48.78
C ILE A 544 -5.47 16.53 49.61
N GLY A 545 -6.58 16.03 49.08
CA GLY A 545 -7.42 15.03 49.73
C GLY A 545 -6.90 13.59 49.64
N SER A 546 -7.81 12.63 49.46
CA SER A 546 -7.46 11.26 49.08
C SER A 546 -6.72 11.25 47.74
N VAL A 547 -5.79 10.29 47.58
CA VAL A 547 -5.03 10.09 46.34
C VAL A 547 -5.30 8.70 45.83
N ALA A 548 -5.89 8.59 44.64
CA ALA A 548 -6.11 7.34 43.92
C ALA A 548 -5.04 7.21 42.84
N MET A 549 -4.23 6.15 42.88
CA MET A 549 -3.22 5.87 41.85
C MET A 549 -3.83 4.98 40.78
N VAL A 550 -3.67 5.33 39.50
CA VAL A 550 -4.07 4.48 38.38
C VAL A 550 -2.96 4.41 37.32
N ASN A 551 -2.95 3.34 36.52
CA ASN A 551 -2.12 3.27 35.32
C ASN A 551 -2.86 3.93 34.13
N ASP A 552 -2.12 4.41 33.12
CA ASP A 552 -2.69 5.06 31.93
C ASP A 552 -3.72 4.18 31.21
N THR A 553 -3.41 2.89 31.02
CA THR A 553 -4.37 1.93 30.43
C THR A 553 -5.69 1.86 31.18
N VAL A 554 -5.64 1.91 32.53
CA VAL A 554 -6.83 1.86 33.39
C VAL A 554 -7.61 3.17 33.28
N GLY A 555 -6.93 4.31 33.31
CA GLY A 555 -7.55 5.62 33.07
C GLY A 555 -8.26 5.70 31.72
N THR A 556 -7.63 5.22 30.64
CA THR A 556 -8.22 5.13 29.30
C THR A 556 -9.44 4.18 29.25
N MET A 557 -9.36 3.00 29.89
CA MET A 557 -10.50 2.08 29.99
C MET A 557 -11.68 2.73 30.70
N MET A 558 -11.43 3.41 31.83
CA MET A 558 -12.48 4.04 32.64
C MET A 558 -13.06 5.28 31.94
N SER A 559 -12.24 6.06 31.23
CA SER A 559 -12.68 7.18 30.37
C SER A 559 -13.63 6.73 29.26
N CYS A 560 -13.28 5.64 28.57
CA CYS A 560 -14.17 5.07 27.56
C CYS A 560 -15.39 4.36 28.21
N GLY A 561 -15.22 3.72 29.37
CA GLY A 561 -16.26 3.09 30.17
C GLY A 561 -17.39 4.04 30.61
N TYR A 562 -17.06 5.30 30.89
CA TYR A 562 -18.07 6.32 31.20
C TYR A 562 -19.01 6.60 30.01
N ARG A 563 -18.49 6.54 28.77
CA ARG A 563 -19.27 6.74 27.53
C ARG A 563 -19.92 5.46 27.01
N ASP A 564 -19.27 4.31 27.21
CA ASP A 564 -19.74 3.00 26.79
C ASP A 564 -19.49 1.96 27.89
N GLN A 565 -20.57 1.55 28.55
CA GLN A 565 -20.59 0.57 29.63
C GLN A 565 -20.11 -0.84 29.23
N SER A 566 -19.92 -1.12 27.94
CA SER A 566 -19.30 -2.36 27.46
C SER A 566 -17.77 -2.28 27.33
N CYS A 567 -17.15 -1.13 27.65
CA CYS A 567 -15.71 -0.95 27.64
C CYS A 567 -15.03 -1.60 28.85
N GLU A 568 -14.50 -2.81 28.65
CA GLU A 568 -13.84 -3.62 29.67
C GLU A 568 -12.35 -3.91 29.37
N ILE A 569 -11.79 -3.23 28.37
CA ILE A 569 -10.38 -3.32 27.96
C ILE A 569 -9.86 -1.89 27.70
N GLY A 570 -8.69 -1.55 28.23
CA GLY A 570 -7.98 -0.31 27.92
C GLY A 570 -6.63 -0.60 27.29
N MET A 571 -6.24 0.16 26.26
CA MET A 571 -4.99 -0.02 25.52
C MET A 571 -4.28 1.31 25.27
N ILE A 572 -2.96 1.29 25.43
CA ILE A 572 -2.07 2.38 25.07
C ILE A 572 -1.15 1.93 23.93
N ILE A 573 -1.10 2.70 22.84
CA ILE A 573 -0.20 2.49 21.70
C ILE A 573 0.41 3.84 21.28
N GLY A 574 1.46 4.25 22.00
CA GLY A 574 2.14 5.54 21.84
C GLY A 574 3.64 5.37 21.97
N THR A 575 4.28 6.19 22.82
CA THR A 575 5.71 6.04 23.17
C THR A 575 6.03 4.66 23.73
N GLY A 576 5.16 4.13 24.58
CA GLY A 576 5.15 2.73 25.02
C GLY A 576 3.91 1.99 24.54
N THR A 577 3.77 0.72 24.90
CA THR A 577 2.51 0.00 24.75
C THR A 577 2.17 -0.86 25.95
N ASN A 578 0.92 -0.78 26.39
CA ASN A 578 0.39 -1.56 27.50
C ASN A 578 -1.12 -1.81 27.32
N ALA A 579 -1.68 -2.76 28.06
CA ALA A 579 -3.11 -2.98 28.15
C ALA A 579 -3.58 -3.28 29.58
N CYS A 580 -4.87 -3.04 29.84
CA CYS A 580 -5.59 -3.54 31.01
C CYS A 580 -6.94 -4.15 30.60
N TYR A 581 -7.54 -4.95 31.49
CA TYR A 581 -8.90 -5.47 31.29
C TYR A 581 -9.57 -5.87 32.61
N MET A 582 -10.90 -6.02 32.60
CA MET A 582 -11.68 -6.53 33.74
C MET A 582 -11.61 -8.06 33.86
N GLU A 583 -10.81 -8.55 34.83
CA GLU A 583 -10.66 -9.96 35.18
C GLU A 583 -11.65 -10.38 36.27
N GLU A 584 -11.97 -11.68 36.32
CA GLU A 584 -12.81 -12.31 37.34
C GLU A 584 -12.01 -12.53 38.63
N MET A 585 -12.50 -12.11 39.81
CA MET A 585 -11.73 -12.17 41.06
C MET A 585 -11.23 -13.58 41.40
N LYS A 586 -12.02 -14.62 41.13
CA LYS A 586 -11.63 -16.05 41.21
C LYS A 586 -10.32 -16.44 40.50
N ASN A 587 -9.88 -15.65 39.51
CA ASN A 587 -8.63 -15.86 38.77
C ASN A 587 -7.45 -15.06 39.34
N VAL A 588 -7.69 -14.07 40.21
CA VAL A 588 -6.70 -13.13 40.75
C VAL A 588 -6.15 -13.64 42.09
N GLU A 589 -5.42 -14.77 42.06
CA GLU A 589 -4.92 -15.46 43.26
C GLU A 589 -4.03 -14.61 44.20
N ARG A 590 -3.59 -13.44 43.74
CA ARG A 590 -2.79 -12.45 44.47
C ARG A 590 -3.60 -11.59 45.46
N VAL A 591 -4.93 -11.52 45.31
CA VAL A 591 -5.83 -10.71 46.16
C VAL A 591 -6.80 -11.65 46.86
N GLU A 592 -7.18 -11.34 48.11
CA GLU A 592 -8.15 -12.16 48.85
C GLU A 592 -9.60 -11.86 48.42
N GLY A 593 -10.40 -12.91 48.27
CA GLY A 593 -11.79 -12.87 47.82
C GLY A 593 -11.98 -13.39 46.39
N GLU A 594 -13.04 -14.16 46.14
CA GLU A 594 -13.36 -14.73 44.82
C GLU A 594 -14.50 -14.00 44.10
N ASP A 595 -15.26 -13.17 44.83
CA ASP A 595 -16.47 -12.49 44.34
C ASP A 595 -16.16 -11.19 43.59
N GLY A 596 -16.84 -11.01 42.45
CA GLY A 596 -16.75 -9.80 41.63
C GLY A 596 -15.64 -9.82 40.57
N ARG A 597 -15.19 -8.63 40.18
CA ARG A 597 -14.16 -8.41 39.16
C ARG A 597 -13.09 -7.44 39.68
N MET A 598 -11.94 -7.43 39.01
CA MET A 598 -10.90 -6.43 39.21
C MET A 598 -10.22 -6.10 37.89
N CYS A 599 -9.97 -4.83 37.63
CA CYS A 599 -9.15 -4.41 36.51
C CYS A 599 -7.68 -4.83 36.75
N ILE A 600 -7.10 -5.52 35.78
CA ILE A 600 -5.71 -5.96 35.79
C ILE A 600 -4.91 -5.15 34.79
N ASN A 601 -3.90 -4.44 35.25
CA ASN A 601 -2.85 -3.89 34.40
C ASN A 601 -1.93 -5.04 33.97
N THR A 602 -1.87 -5.36 32.69
CA THR A 602 -1.12 -6.52 32.21
C THR A 602 0.39 -6.36 32.34
N GLU A 603 0.91 -5.14 32.14
CA GLU A 603 2.32 -4.85 31.84
C GLU A 603 2.84 -5.76 30.72
N TRP A 604 2.09 -5.85 29.61
CA TRP A 604 2.40 -6.77 28.51
C TRP A 604 3.71 -6.46 27.77
N GLY A 605 4.32 -5.30 28.01
CA GLY A 605 5.55 -4.89 27.34
C GLY A 605 6.71 -5.84 27.61
N GLY A 606 6.75 -6.43 28.81
CA GLY A 606 7.73 -7.45 29.21
C GLY A 606 7.51 -8.85 28.60
N PHE A 607 6.46 -9.07 27.82
CA PHE A 607 6.26 -10.33 27.10
C PHE A 607 7.48 -10.62 26.20
N GLY A 608 7.96 -11.87 26.21
CA GLY A 608 9.20 -12.23 25.50
C GLY A 608 10.51 -12.03 26.28
N ASP A 609 10.51 -11.34 27.43
CA ASP A 609 11.73 -11.14 28.25
C ASP A 609 12.34 -12.47 28.77
N ASP A 610 11.55 -13.55 28.84
CA ASP A 610 12.05 -14.91 29.14
C ASP A 610 12.56 -15.67 27.90
N GLY A 611 12.70 -14.98 26.76
CA GLY A 611 13.16 -15.53 25.48
C GLY A 611 12.07 -16.22 24.65
N SER A 612 10.82 -16.26 25.12
CA SER A 612 9.69 -16.92 24.45
C SER A 612 9.36 -16.35 23.06
N LEU A 613 9.75 -15.09 22.76
CA LEU A 613 9.56 -14.44 21.46
C LEU A 613 10.78 -14.48 20.53
N ARG A 614 11.89 -15.13 20.90
CA ARG A 614 13.10 -15.21 20.05
C ARG A 614 12.84 -15.75 18.64
N GLY A 615 11.81 -16.58 18.46
CA GLY A 615 11.41 -17.12 17.16
C GLY A 615 10.57 -16.18 16.27
N ILE A 616 10.45 -14.90 16.63
CA ILE A 616 9.90 -13.80 15.79
C ILE A 616 10.75 -12.52 15.80
N GLN A 617 11.80 -12.45 16.62
CA GLN A 617 12.71 -11.30 16.66
C GLN A 617 13.67 -11.35 15.47
N THR A 618 13.82 -10.23 14.78
CA THR A 618 14.84 -10.01 13.74
C THR A 618 16.17 -9.58 14.35
N GLU A 619 17.24 -9.55 13.57
CA GLU A 619 18.52 -8.96 14.01
C GLU A 619 18.38 -7.48 14.40
N PHE A 620 17.48 -6.75 13.75
CA PHE A 620 17.17 -5.35 14.03
C PHE A 620 16.53 -5.18 15.42
N ASP A 621 15.56 -6.03 15.77
CA ASP A 621 14.93 -6.01 17.10
C ASP A 621 15.93 -6.33 18.22
N LEU A 622 16.89 -7.23 17.95
CA LEU A 622 17.95 -7.60 18.89
C LEU A 622 18.97 -6.46 19.09
N GLU A 623 19.32 -5.71 18.04
CA GLU A 623 20.23 -4.57 18.16
C GLU A 623 19.55 -3.38 18.87
N VAL A 624 18.25 -3.14 18.61
CA VAL A 624 17.43 -2.17 19.38
C VAL A 624 17.39 -2.54 20.86
N ASP A 625 17.12 -3.79 21.20
CA ASP A 625 17.14 -4.24 22.60
C ASP A 625 18.53 -4.04 23.24
N LYS A 626 19.59 -4.47 22.57
CA LYS A 626 20.99 -4.38 23.02
C LYS A 626 21.48 -2.95 23.24
N THR A 627 21.02 -1.99 22.44
CA THR A 627 21.44 -0.58 22.51
C THR A 627 20.52 0.31 23.36
N SER A 628 19.34 -0.19 23.71
CA SER A 628 18.38 0.53 24.58
C SER A 628 18.90 0.77 26.00
N ILE A 629 18.22 1.67 26.73
CA ILE A 629 18.46 1.94 28.16
C ILE A 629 18.21 0.73 29.08
N ASN A 630 17.50 -0.30 28.59
CA ASN A 630 17.05 -1.46 29.36
C ASN A 630 17.17 -2.77 28.54
N PRO A 631 18.39 -3.26 28.25
CA PRO A 631 18.57 -4.48 27.46
C PRO A 631 17.99 -5.74 28.12
N GLY A 632 17.42 -6.64 27.33
CA GLY A 632 16.76 -7.87 27.78
C GLY A 632 15.44 -7.63 28.53
N VAL A 633 14.85 -6.43 28.40
CA VAL A 633 13.67 -5.99 29.13
C VAL A 633 12.72 -5.27 28.19
N HIS A 634 11.42 -5.52 28.32
CA HIS A 634 10.35 -4.92 27.51
C HIS A 634 10.42 -5.34 26.03
N THR A 635 10.74 -6.61 25.78
CA THR A 635 10.94 -7.21 24.46
C THR A 635 9.76 -7.00 23.51
N PHE A 636 8.52 -7.15 23.99
CA PHE A 636 7.32 -6.98 23.18
C PHE A 636 6.99 -5.51 22.90
N GLU A 637 7.22 -4.62 23.88
CA GLU A 637 7.06 -3.17 23.68
C GLU A 637 8.02 -2.65 22.61
N LYS A 638 9.27 -3.12 22.58
CA LYS A 638 10.29 -2.72 21.58
C LYS A 638 9.95 -3.09 20.14
N MET A 639 9.16 -4.14 19.92
CA MET A 639 8.70 -4.51 18.58
C MET A 639 7.46 -3.72 18.11
N ILE A 640 6.83 -2.93 18.99
CA ILE A 640 5.51 -2.32 18.75
C ILE A 640 5.50 -0.80 18.90
N SER A 641 6.10 -0.24 19.95
CA SER A 641 5.83 1.14 20.36
C SER A 641 6.60 2.18 19.56
N GLY A 642 6.04 3.40 19.51
CA GLY A 642 6.58 4.52 18.75
C GLY A 642 7.88 5.11 19.28
N MET A 643 8.42 4.60 20.39
CA MET A 643 9.81 4.88 20.80
C MET A 643 10.83 4.07 19.99
N TYR A 644 10.44 2.92 19.44
CA TYR A 644 11.38 1.94 18.86
C TYR A 644 11.17 1.66 17.37
N LEU A 645 9.94 1.81 16.83
CA LEU A 645 9.65 1.55 15.40
C LEU A 645 10.57 2.34 14.45
N GLY A 646 10.81 3.62 14.74
CA GLY A 646 11.71 4.46 13.96
C GLY A 646 13.16 3.94 13.92
N GLU A 647 13.66 3.40 15.03
CA GLU A 647 15.01 2.84 15.11
C GLU A 647 15.14 1.51 14.35
N ILE A 648 14.09 0.67 14.38
CA ILE A 648 14.02 -0.56 13.57
C ILE A 648 14.09 -0.20 12.07
N VAL A 649 13.30 0.80 11.63
CA VAL A 649 13.37 1.31 10.25
C VAL A 649 14.75 1.87 9.93
N ARG A 650 15.36 2.68 10.82
CA ARG A 650 16.71 3.24 10.62
C ARG A 650 17.77 2.16 10.40
N LEU A 651 17.78 1.12 11.23
CA LEU A 651 18.74 0.02 11.14
C LEU A 651 18.54 -0.81 9.86
N LEU A 652 17.30 -1.05 9.46
CA LEU A 652 16.98 -1.73 8.20
C LEU A 652 17.39 -0.90 6.97
N LEU A 653 17.14 0.41 6.97
CA LEU A 653 17.61 1.31 5.91
C LEU A 653 19.15 1.38 5.85
N LEU A 654 19.84 1.42 6.99
CA LEU A 654 21.31 1.30 7.03
C LEU A 654 21.78 -0.02 6.41
N LYS A 655 21.18 -1.14 6.79
CA LYS A 655 21.57 -2.47 6.30
C LYS A 655 21.39 -2.59 4.78
N LEU A 656 20.24 -2.17 4.26
CA LEU A 656 19.97 -2.09 2.81
C LEU A 656 20.96 -1.14 2.09
N THR A 657 21.41 -0.07 2.73
CA THR A 657 22.45 0.82 2.19
C THR A 657 23.82 0.12 2.15
N GLU A 658 24.23 -0.52 3.25
CA GLU A 658 25.52 -1.23 3.34
C GLU A 658 25.63 -2.39 2.34
N ASP A 659 24.50 -3.07 2.06
CA ASP A 659 24.39 -4.12 1.04
C ASP A 659 24.17 -3.56 -0.38
N LYS A 660 24.28 -2.23 -0.57
CA LYS A 660 24.17 -1.49 -1.85
C LYS A 660 22.80 -1.59 -2.55
N LEU A 661 21.73 -1.82 -1.80
CA LEU A 661 20.36 -1.88 -2.30
C LEU A 661 19.62 -0.54 -2.22
N LEU A 662 20.16 0.43 -1.46
CA LEU A 662 19.63 1.80 -1.34
C LEU A 662 20.74 2.84 -1.47
N PHE A 663 20.35 4.05 -1.90
CA PHE A 663 21.15 5.28 -1.84
C PHE A 663 22.54 5.17 -2.50
N GLU A 664 22.68 4.36 -3.55
CA GLU A 664 23.96 4.03 -4.20
C GLU A 664 25.03 3.44 -3.25
N GLY A 665 24.62 2.89 -2.11
CA GLY A 665 25.50 2.46 -1.03
C GLY A 665 26.08 3.59 -0.16
N GLN A 666 25.57 4.82 -0.29
CA GLN A 666 26.05 6.01 0.41
C GLN A 666 25.14 6.40 1.58
N THR A 667 25.62 6.14 2.80
CA THR A 667 24.98 6.59 4.04
C THR A 667 25.24 8.07 4.33
N SER A 668 24.31 8.75 5.00
CA SER A 668 24.58 10.05 5.65
C SER A 668 24.97 9.91 7.13
N GLU A 669 25.65 10.92 7.69
CA GLU A 669 25.90 11.04 9.13
C GLU A 669 24.60 11.02 9.94
N THR A 670 23.54 11.64 9.40
CA THR A 670 22.21 11.65 10.03
C THR A 670 21.64 10.23 10.12
N LEU A 671 21.71 9.43 9.04
CA LEU A 671 21.22 8.04 9.05
C LEU A 671 22.05 7.14 9.98
N ARG A 672 23.36 7.39 10.11
CA ARG A 672 24.24 6.67 11.06
C ARG A 672 23.96 6.99 12.52
N THR A 673 23.44 8.18 12.82
CA THR A 673 23.10 8.60 14.19
C THR A 673 21.88 7.81 14.72
N PRO A 674 21.96 7.17 15.91
CA PRO A 674 20.82 6.49 16.53
C PRO A 674 19.62 7.42 16.77
N GLU A 675 18.41 6.87 16.75
CA GLU A 675 17.13 7.55 16.95
C GLU A 675 16.82 8.68 15.93
N SER A 676 17.60 8.81 14.85
CA SER A 676 17.44 9.90 13.86
C SER A 676 16.21 9.74 12.96
N PHE A 677 15.79 8.50 12.69
CA PHE A 677 14.55 8.22 11.96
C PHE A 677 13.38 8.18 12.94
N LEU A 678 12.63 9.27 13.02
CA LEU A 678 11.53 9.43 13.97
C LEU A 678 10.30 8.63 13.53
N THR A 679 9.57 8.00 14.45
CA THR A 679 8.33 7.26 14.15
C THR A 679 7.28 8.10 13.41
N LYS A 680 7.26 9.42 13.58
CA LYS A 680 6.38 10.31 12.79
C LYS A 680 6.65 10.22 11.28
N PHE A 681 7.89 9.93 10.87
CA PHE A 681 8.28 9.78 9.48
C PHE A 681 7.65 8.53 8.86
N ILE A 682 7.45 7.47 9.64
CA ILE A 682 6.71 6.27 9.21
C ILE A 682 5.28 6.67 8.84
N SER A 683 4.58 7.37 9.74
CA SER A 683 3.22 7.88 9.49
C SER A 683 3.16 8.84 8.29
N GLU A 684 4.08 9.81 8.21
CA GLU A 684 4.18 10.76 7.09
C GLU A 684 4.41 10.04 5.74
N VAL A 685 5.26 9.00 5.70
CA VAL A 685 5.59 8.24 4.48
C VAL A 685 4.46 7.30 4.04
N GLU A 686 3.65 6.82 4.98
CA GLU A 686 2.54 5.92 4.67
C GLU A 686 1.24 6.62 4.25
N GLU A 687 1.13 7.95 4.43
CA GLU A 687 -0.02 8.76 4.01
C GLU A 687 -0.48 8.39 2.58
N PRO A 688 -1.78 8.06 2.36
CA PRO A 688 -2.25 7.57 1.06
C PRO A 688 -1.87 8.50 -0.10
N ASP A 689 -2.30 9.75 -0.03
CA ASP A 689 -2.15 10.74 -1.12
C ASP A 689 -0.75 11.37 -1.19
N SER A 690 -0.08 11.57 -0.05
CA SER A 690 1.16 12.37 0.05
C SER A 690 2.40 11.57 0.44
N GLY A 691 2.28 10.26 0.72
CA GLY A 691 3.35 9.44 1.28
C GLY A 691 4.67 9.43 0.50
N LEU A 692 4.60 9.39 -0.84
CA LEU A 692 5.81 9.48 -1.69
C LEU A 692 6.45 10.88 -1.65
N GLU A 693 5.65 11.96 -1.62
CA GLU A 693 6.19 13.32 -1.47
C GLU A 693 6.84 13.51 -0.09
N ASN A 694 6.22 12.96 0.95
CA ASN A 694 6.79 12.93 2.30
C ASN A 694 8.09 12.11 2.34
N ALA A 695 8.16 10.96 1.67
CA ALA A 695 9.40 10.18 1.55
C ALA A 695 10.53 10.99 0.91
N ARG A 696 10.30 11.62 -0.26
CA ARG A 696 11.28 12.51 -0.91
C ARG A 696 11.76 13.63 0.02
N ARG A 697 10.83 14.28 0.74
CA ARG A 697 11.14 15.34 1.71
C ARG A 697 11.98 14.81 2.87
N ILE A 698 11.62 13.66 3.45
CA ILE A 698 12.30 13.07 4.61
C ILE A 698 13.71 12.60 4.23
N LEU A 699 13.87 11.90 3.09
CA LEU A 699 15.19 11.48 2.60
C LEU A 699 16.12 12.68 2.34
N SER A 700 15.56 13.78 1.82
CA SER A 700 16.27 15.06 1.68
C SER A 700 16.65 15.68 3.04
N GLN A 701 15.75 15.65 4.03
CA GLN A 701 16.03 16.11 5.40
C GLN A 701 17.09 15.26 6.12
N LEU A 702 17.20 13.97 5.79
CA LEU A 702 18.24 13.06 6.27
C LEU A 702 19.58 13.21 5.53
N ASN A 703 19.70 14.16 4.60
CA ASN A 703 20.90 14.41 3.77
C ASN A 703 21.38 13.16 3.00
N LEU A 704 20.45 12.34 2.52
CA LEU A 704 20.76 11.17 1.69
C LEU A 704 20.76 11.54 0.20
N LYS A 705 21.61 10.87 -0.59
CA LYS A 705 21.49 10.87 -2.06
C LYS A 705 20.49 9.77 -2.41
N TRP A 706 19.36 10.14 -3.03
CA TRP A 706 18.25 9.21 -3.28
C TRP A 706 17.68 9.37 -4.70
N ASN A 707 17.08 8.30 -5.23
CA ASN A 707 16.30 8.26 -6.47
C ASN A 707 14.85 7.82 -6.19
N GLU A 708 13.97 7.80 -7.21
CA GLU A 708 12.56 7.46 -6.98
C GLU A 708 12.35 6.02 -6.47
N VAL A 709 13.20 5.07 -6.86
CA VAL A 709 13.13 3.69 -6.35
C VAL A 709 13.44 3.64 -4.85
N ASP A 710 14.44 4.40 -4.39
CA ASP A 710 14.73 4.51 -2.95
C ASP A 710 13.52 5.01 -2.16
N ALA A 711 12.79 6.01 -2.68
CA ALA A 711 11.59 6.56 -2.04
C ALA A 711 10.45 5.53 -1.93
N HIS A 712 10.25 4.71 -2.96
CA HIS A 712 9.27 3.61 -2.93
C HIS A 712 9.69 2.48 -1.97
N VAL A 713 10.97 2.11 -1.95
CA VAL A 713 11.50 1.09 -1.02
C VAL A 713 11.40 1.56 0.43
N VAL A 714 11.69 2.84 0.71
CA VAL A 714 11.52 3.42 2.06
C VAL A 714 10.06 3.39 2.50
N ARG A 715 9.10 3.63 1.60
CA ARG A 715 7.66 3.45 1.89
C ARG A 715 7.31 2.00 2.21
N LEU A 716 7.80 1.04 1.42
CA LEU A 716 7.59 -0.39 1.65
C LEU A 716 8.23 -0.88 2.97
N VAL A 717 9.40 -0.36 3.34
CA VAL A 717 10.06 -0.62 4.63
C VAL A 717 9.21 -0.11 5.80
N CYS A 718 8.67 1.11 5.71
CA CYS A 718 7.79 1.69 6.72
C CYS A 718 6.54 0.80 6.93
N ASP A 719 5.81 0.55 5.84
CA ASP A 719 4.60 -0.28 5.80
C ASP A 719 4.82 -1.68 6.37
N THR A 720 5.94 -2.33 6.02
CA THR A 720 6.28 -3.67 6.52
C THR A 720 6.47 -3.68 8.04
N VAL A 721 7.20 -2.69 8.59
CA VAL A 721 7.52 -2.62 10.02
C VAL A 721 6.30 -2.20 10.84
N SER A 722 5.51 -1.25 10.35
CA SER A 722 4.28 -0.78 11.01
C SER A 722 3.17 -1.84 10.99
N SER A 723 2.98 -2.53 9.86
CA SER A 723 2.05 -3.65 9.73
C SER A 723 2.38 -4.79 10.69
N ARG A 724 3.67 -5.14 10.84
CA ARG A 724 4.09 -6.14 11.83
C ARG A 724 3.71 -5.71 13.26
N SER A 725 3.94 -4.44 13.60
CA SER A 725 3.60 -3.88 14.91
C SER A 725 2.09 -3.96 15.20
N ALA A 726 1.25 -3.52 14.25
CA ALA A 726 -0.20 -3.61 14.36
C ALA A 726 -0.68 -5.07 14.52
N ARG A 727 -0.13 -6.00 13.72
CA ARG A 727 -0.44 -7.44 13.79
C ARG A 727 -0.04 -8.09 15.11
N LEU A 728 1.11 -7.72 15.68
CA LEU A 728 1.54 -8.19 17.01
C LEU A 728 0.64 -7.65 18.12
N CYS A 729 0.27 -6.36 18.07
CA CYS A 729 -0.65 -5.75 19.02
C CYS A 729 -2.04 -6.42 18.94
N ALA A 730 -2.54 -6.69 17.73
CA ALA A 730 -3.76 -7.44 17.48
C ALA A 730 -3.73 -8.86 18.06
N ALA A 731 -2.60 -9.59 17.93
CA ALA A 731 -2.44 -10.91 18.53
C ALA A 731 -2.51 -10.87 20.06
N ALA A 732 -2.03 -9.80 20.68
CA ALA A 732 -2.11 -9.61 22.12
C ALA A 732 -3.53 -9.27 22.60
N LEU A 733 -4.23 -8.34 21.94
CA LEU A 733 -5.63 -8.04 22.22
C LEU A 733 -6.52 -9.28 22.01
N ALA A 734 -6.28 -10.06 20.95
CA ALA A 734 -6.98 -11.31 20.70
C ALA A 734 -6.77 -12.35 21.81
N ALA A 735 -5.64 -12.33 22.52
CA ALA A 735 -5.39 -13.18 23.68
C ALA A 735 -6.27 -12.75 24.87
N ILE A 736 -6.30 -11.44 25.17
CA ILE A 736 -7.13 -10.85 26.24
C ILE A 736 -8.61 -11.14 26.00
N ALA A 737 -9.13 -10.81 24.82
CA ALA A 737 -10.54 -10.99 24.51
C ALA A 737 -10.98 -12.48 24.54
N ASN A 738 -10.16 -13.40 23.99
CA ASN A 738 -10.45 -14.83 24.10
C ASN A 738 -10.29 -15.37 25.53
N HIS A 739 -9.42 -14.78 26.34
CA HIS A 739 -9.28 -15.13 27.75
C HIS A 739 -10.52 -14.73 28.54
N MET A 740 -10.95 -13.46 28.46
CA MET A 740 -12.21 -12.97 29.07
C MET A 740 -13.41 -13.81 28.66
N ARG A 741 -13.58 -14.06 27.35
CA ARG A 741 -14.67 -14.89 26.82
C ARG A 741 -14.70 -16.30 27.43
N VAL A 742 -13.53 -16.93 27.60
CA VAL A 742 -13.41 -18.27 28.19
C VAL A 742 -13.59 -18.26 29.71
N SER A 743 -13.01 -17.29 30.44
CA SER A 743 -13.16 -17.13 31.90
C SER A 743 -14.61 -16.90 32.34
N ARG A 744 -15.40 -16.26 31.47
CA ARG A 744 -16.84 -16.02 31.64
C ARG A 744 -17.73 -17.13 31.05
N LYS A 745 -17.15 -18.17 30.45
CA LYS A 745 -17.85 -19.30 29.81
C LYS A 745 -18.83 -18.87 28.71
N LEU A 746 -18.47 -17.87 27.92
CA LEU A 746 -19.31 -17.31 26.86
C LEU A 746 -18.99 -17.93 25.48
N ASP A 747 -20.03 -18.15 24.68
CA ASP A 747 -19.87 -18.57 23.27
C ASP A 747 -19.35 -17.44 22.39
N ARG A 748 -19.85 -16.21 22.60
CA ARG A 748 -19.35 -14.96 22.03
C ARG A 748 -19.12 -13.92 23.12
N LEU A 749 -18.15 -13.03 22.94
CA LEU A 749 -17.94 -11.85 23.79
C LEU A 749 -18.25 -10.60 22.99
N ASN A 750 -19.08 -9.72 23.54
CA ASN A 750 -19.26 -8.36 23.01
C ASN A 750 -18.57 -7.42 24.01
N THR A 751 -17.63 -6.58 23.55
CA THR A 751 -16.87 -5.67 24.41
C THR A 751 -16.37 -4.48 23.61
N THR A 752 -16.16 -3.37 24.29
CA THR A 752 -15.44 -2.22 23.75
C THR A 752 -14.01 -2.18 24.29
N VAL A 753 -13.08 -1.66 23.47
CA VAL A 753 -11.70 -1.34 23.83
C VAL A 753 -11.55 0.17 23.79
N GLY A 754 -11.20 0.78 24.93
CA GLY A 754 -10.74 2.16 24.97
C GLY A 754 -9.27 2.23 24.55
N VAL A 755 -8.94 3.04 23.54
CA VAL A 755 -7.58 3.19 23.01
C VAL A 755 -7.12 4.64 23.09
N ASP A 756 -5.89 4.83 23.55
CA ASP A 756 -5.16 6.10 23.47
C ASP A 756 -3.72 5.85 22.97
N GLY A 757 -3.04 6.89 22.53
CA GLY A 757 -1.65 6.85 22.10
C GLY A 757 -1.42 7.36 20.68
N THR A 758 -0.27 8.01 20.51
CA THR A 758 0.09 8.74 19.29
C THR A 758 0.29 7.87 18.06
N VAL A 759 0.64 6.59 18.20
CA VAL A 759 0.79 5.69 17.04
C VAL A 759 -0.59 5.31 16.51
N TYR A 760 -1.49 4.86 17.39
CA TYR A 760 -2.86 4.49 16.96
C TYR A 760 -3.65 5.66 16.37
N GLN A 761 -3.48 6.87 16.91
CA GLN A 761 -4.22 8.06 16.45
C GLN A 761 -3.65 8.74 15.20
N LYS A 762 -2.34 8.64 14.94
CA LYS A 762 -1.68 9.44 13.87
C LYS A 762 -1.14 8.61 12.72
N HIS A 763 -1.07 7.29 12.85
CA HIS A 763 -0.58 6.42 11.80
C HIS A 763 -1.76 5.99 10.93
N PRO A 764 -1.73 6.24 9.59
CA PRO A 764 -2.92 6.11 8.74
C PRO A 764 -3.50 4.69 8.79
N ASN A 765 -2.65 3.67 8.60
CA ASN A 765 -3.09 2.29 8.39
C ASN A 765 -3.16 1.44 9.69
N PHE A 766 -2.61 1.94 10.81
CA PHE A 766 -2.32 1.10 11.99
C PHE A 766 -3.60 0.63 12.70
N SER A 767 -4.59 1.52 12.81
CA SER A 767 -5.83 1.21 13.50
C SER A 767 -6.68 0.20 12.72
N GLU A 768 -6.68 0.28 11.39
CA GLU A 768 -7.38 -0.65 10.49
C GLU A 768 -6.74 -2.04 10.51
N GLU A 769 -5.44 -2.13 10.23
CA GLU A 769 -4.66 -3.39 10.24
C GLU A 769 -4.78 -4.14 11.58
N LEU A 770 -4.75 -3.41 12.71
CA LEU A 770 -4.99 -3.97 14.03
C LEU A 770 -6.40 -4.56 14.14
N GLN A 771 -7.43 -3.80 13.75
CA GLN A 771 -8.83 -4.25 13.83
C GLN A 771 -9.11 -5.46 12.93
N GLU A 772 -8.60 -5.47 11.70
CA GLU A 772 -8.75 -6.60 10.78
C GLU A 772 -8.08 -7.86 11.33
N THR A 773 -6.83 -7.74 11.79
CA THR A 773 -6.10 -8.85 12.38
C THR A 773 -6.78 -9.37 13.65
N VAL A 774 -7.37 -8.51 14.49
CA VAL A 774 -8.17 -8.93 15.66
C VAL A 774 -9.39 -9.75 15.24
N ARG A 775 -10.14 -9.33 14.21
CA ARG A 775 -11.30 -10.10 13.69
C ARG A 775 -10.89 -11.50 13.23
N LEU A 776 -9.71 -11.64 12.61
CA LEU A 776 -9.15 -12.92 12.15
C LEU A 776 -8.65 -13.85 13.27
N LEU A 777 -8.15 -13.27 14.37
CA LEU A 777 -7.58 -14.02 15.51
C LEU A 777 -8.61 -14.30 16.63
N ALA A 778 -9.65 -13.47 16.74
CA ALA A 778 -10.73 -13.60 17.73
C ALA A 778 -12.14 -13.55 17.09
N PRO A 779 -12.49 -14.43 16.13
CA PRO A 779 -13.79 -14.39 15.39
C PRO A 779 -15.04 -14.70 16.24
N LYS A 780 -14.86 -14.96 17.54
CA LYS A 780 -15.92 -15.11 18.55
C LYS A 780 -16.02 -13.91 19.50
N CYS A 781 -15.29 -12.83 19.22
CA CYS A 781 -15.32 -11.60 19.99
C CYS A 781 -15.73 -10.46 19.06
N ASP A 782 -16.89 -9.86 19.31
CA ASP A 782 -17.37 -8.66 18.64
C ASP A 782 -16.79 -7.46 19.41
N ILE A 783 -15.78 -6.80 18.83
CA ILE A 783 -14.98 -5.78 19.49
C ILE A 783 -15.17 -4.42 18.83
N THR A 784 -15.68 -3.46 19.59
CA THR A 784 -15.74 -2.05 19.22
C THR A 784 -14.49 -1.32 19.73
N PHE A 785 -14.00 -0.33 19.00
CA PHE A 785 -12.85 0.48 19.39
C PHE A 785 -13.30 1.93 19.60
N LEU A 786 -13.05 2.48 20.79
CA LEU A 786 -13.28 3.89 21.11
C LEU A 786 -11.96 4.59 21.37
N VAL A 787 -11.73 5.71 20.70
CA VAL A 787 -10.57 6.58 20.96
C VAL A 787 -10.89 7.46 22.17
N SER A 788 -9.96 7.55 23.11
CA SER A 788 -10.04 8.51 24.22
C SER A 788 -9.81 9.93 23.69
N GLU A 789 -10.83 10.78 23.75
CA GLU A 789 -10.77 12.17 23.26
C GLU A 789 -10.04 13.08 24.27
N ASP A 790 -10.30 12.87 25.56
CA ASP A 790 -9.45 13.36 26.63
C ASP A 790 -8.35 12.32 26.93
N SER A 791 -7.14 12.79 27.28
CA SER A 791 -6.09 11.91 27.83
C SER A 791 -6.61 11.16 29.05
N SER A 792 -6.10 9.97 29.35
CA SER A 792 -6.53 9.03 30.42
C SER A 792 -6.81 9.60 31.84
N SER A 793 -6.50 10.86 32.08
CA SER A 793 -6.51 11.61 33.32
C SER A 793 -7.88 11.78 34.01
N PRO A 794 -8.99 12.18 33.36
CA PRO A 794 -10.13 12.75 34.08
C PRO A 794 -10.98 11.73 34.85
N VAL A 795 -10.81 10.42 34.61
CA VAL A 795 -11.51 9.36 35.36
C VAL A 795 -10.62 8.69 36.42
N ALA A 796 -9.31 9.00 36.46
CA ALA A 796 -8.44 8.69 37.61
C ALA A 796 -8.95 9.32 38.91
N ALA A 797 -9.58 10.49 38.78
CA ALA A 797 -10.29 11.21 39.82
C ALA A 797 -11.49 10.44 40.40
N VAL A 798 -12.18 9.69 39.55
CA VAL A 798 -13.49 9.07 39.84
C VAL A 798 -13.33 7.66 40.43
N GLY A 799 -12.36 6.88 39.94
CA GLY A 799 -12.08 5.51 40.41
C GLY A 799 -11.54 5.38 41.84
N GLY A 800 -11.63 6.43 42.65
CA GLY A 800 -11.25 6.46 44.06
C GLY A 800 -12.43 6.57 45.05
N GLN A 801 -13.68 6.44 44.57
CA GLN A 801 -14.89 6.32 45.41
C GLN A 801 -15.25 4.86 45.72
#